data_AF-A0AAW2G0M0-F1
#
_entry.id   AF-A0AAW2G0M0-F1
#
_cell.length_a   1.000
_cell.length_b   1.000
_cell.length_c   1.000
_cell.angle_alpha   90.00
_cell.angle_beta   90.00
_cell.angle_gamma   90.00
#
_symmetry.space_group_name_H-M   'P 1'
#
loop_
_entity.id
_entity.type
_entity.pdbx_description
1 polymer ?
#
loop_
_entity_poly.entity_id
_entity_poly.type
_entity_poly.pdbx_seq_one_letter_code
_entity_poly.pdbx_strand_id
1 'polypeptide(L)'
;MSRSEPEIGEFFRSNLLVVRKVIRQQDFKKFTALESNAERVAFILSYSEAYQLPLEVKNPMVKDNDGAIRLKDIGNKFFGRGEFTKALETYSNAVLLAPLTELSIILANRSATLYHLERYEYALEDIEEATRLGYPKDLSYKLEERRARCLLGMKKHDEAVVAFRHALQALDDARMSLERKQKFEADIRVMLAVMDKGKQLNEAAMKNLSKIHNRQKPNVHSEDKFIPVKKRNPLYPACSKAVEIKDEGGDVGRHAVATREIAPGEIVIVERPHCKFLLAENRLTHCHLCFARIFVPIPAACHTCSCVAYCSRRCRDADAQVHSRECKLLPALWHSKTSITCFLALRAITRRPFEETMKLKERLRDFKSMPKISAENPYRGDDYSTTFYNLVTHEDKRLPEDIFHRAYMAAWLFRLLRIGEYLSENVKTIDSADSKLSDEELFIAGLLLHNLQLLQFNSHEISELIRPKGEKTLAKAKSMFIGGGVYPTVAMLNHSCNPGVIRYFIGTTMIVRAIRTIGAGEEISENYGPIFTTMPESERKRKLRVQYWFDCNCEACSGHWPLLDELDPTVLRFKCETGPSCGNVLLVRSDTNEFMIGCAKCGKSTNILKGLKILQDTDALFRTASTNLEQGQNEQALKAYLEILKLLDETLALPIKDYHVCQQGVRLCSLALGNVAYV
;
A
#
# COMPACT_ATOMS: atom_id res chain seq x y z
N MET A 1 -19.27 19.89 -21.78
CA MET A 1 -19.83 20.00 -20.42
C MET A 1 -18.70 19.76 -19.43
N SER A 2 -18.26 20.82 -18.77
CA SER A 2 -17.01 20.95 -18.00
C SER A 2 -17.09 20.27 -16.63
N ARG A 3 -16.23 19.27 -16.39
CA ARG A 3 -15.85 18.81 -15.05
C ARG A 3 -14.49 19.42 -14.69
N SER A 4 -14.50 20.67 -14.22
CA SER A 4 -13.31 21.40 -13.78
C SER A 4 -13.55 22.19 -12.49
N GLU A 5 -14.33 21.63 -11.57
CA GLU A 5 -14.24 22.02 -10.16
C GLU A 5 -13.32 21.00 -9.46
N PRO A 6 -12.40 21.43 -8.58
CA PRO A 6 -11.64 20.50 -7.74
C PRO A 6 -12.66 19.64 -6.99
N GLU A 7 -12.56 18.31 -7.14
CA GLU A 7 -13.57 17.33 -6.73
C GLU A 7 -14.05 17.58 -5.30
N ILE A 8 -15.17 18.31 -5.17
CA ILE A 8 -16.02 18.18 -4.00
C ILE A 8 -16.52 16.75 -4.09
N GLY A 9 -16.12 15.89 -3.15
CA GLY A 9 -16.78 14.61 -2.99
C GLY A 9 -18.27 14.89 -2.84
N GLU A 10 -19.10 14.31 -3.71
CA GLU A 10 -20.54 14.59 -3.82
C GLU A 10 -21.24 14.62 -2.45
N PHE A 11 -20.73 13.81 -1.51
CA PHE A 11 -21.10 13.76 -0.10
C PHE A 11 -21.11 15.11 0.64
N PHE A 12 -20.06 15.94 0.50
CA PHE A 12 -19.95 17.20 1.23
C PHE A 12 -20.66 18.36 0.53
N ARG A 13 -20.86 18.27 -0.80
CA ARG A 13 -21.26 19.40 -1.65
C ARG A 13 -22.53 20.10 -1.18
N SER A 14 -23.58 19.33 -0.95
CA SER A 14 -24.89 19.89 -0.60
C SER A 14 -24.87 20.62 0.74
N ASN A 15 -24.30 20.02 1.79
CA ASN A 15 -24.27 20.66 3.10
C ASN A 15 -23.23 21.78 3.19
N LEU A 16 -22.08 21.68 2.51
CA LEU A 16 -21.13 22.79 2.37
C LEU A 16 -21.79 24.05 1.80
N LEU A 17 -22.63 23.91 0.77
CA LEU A 17 -23.39 25.03 0.19
C LEU A 17 -24.40 25.63 1.18
N VAL A 18 -25.05 24.80 2.00
CA VAL A 18 -25.95 25.26 3.06
C VAL A 18 -25.18 26.08 4.09
N VAL A 19 -24.05 25.59 4.60
CA VAL A 19 -23.19 26.35 5.53
C VAL A 19 -22.71 27.66 4.90
N ARG A 20 -22.22 27.61 3.65
CA ARG A 20 -21.71 28.81 2.98
C ARG A 20 -22.79 29.87 2.76
N LYS A 21 -24.04 29.47 2.51
CA LYS A 21 -25.19 30.35 2.26
C LYS A 21 -25.59 31.16 3.49
N VAL A 22 -25.45 30.61 4.69
CA VAL A 22 -25.82 31.31 5.94
C VAL A 22 -24.73 32.27 6.41
N ILE A 23 -23.48 32.07 5.96
CA ILE A 23 -22.35 32.95 6.28
C ILE A 23 -22.43 34.23 5.44
N ARG A 24 -22.68 35.35 6.13
CA ARG A 24 -22.67 36.68 5.53
C ARG A 24 -21.29 37.04 5.01
N GLN A 25 -21.23 37.90 4.00
CA GLN A 25 -19.95 38.33 3.40
C GLN A 25 -18.98 38.95 4.42
N GLN A 26 -19.49 39.68 5.40
CA GLN A 26 -18.68 40.27 6.47
C GLN A 26 -18.04 39.20 7.37
N ASP A 27 -18.76 38.13 7.70
CA ASP A 27 -18.22 37.04 8.52
C ASP A 27 -17.26 36.17 7.71
N PHE A 28 -17.51 35.99 6.41
CA PHE A 28 -16.55 35.33 5.53
C PHE A 28 -15.23 36.11 5.42
N LYS A 29 -15.26 37.46 5.44
CA LYS A 29 -14.04 38.28 5.53
C LYS A 29 -13.28 38.04 6.84
N LYS A 30 -13.98 37.80 7.96
CA LYS A 30 -13.34 37.40 9.22
C LYS A 30 -12.65 36.05 9.06
N PHE A 31 -13.34 35.07 8.47
CA PHE A 31 -12.76 33.76 8.16
C PHE A 31 -11.48 33.87 7.32
N THR A 32 -11.49 34.72 6.27
CA THR A 32 -10.30 34.91 5.41
C THR A 32 -9.12 35.54 6.15
N ALA A 33 -9.37 36.25 7.25
CA ALA A 33 -8.33 36.88 8.07
C ALA A 33 -7.79 35.96 9.18
N LEU A 34 -8.35 34.74 9.34
CA LEU A 34 -7.87 33.78 10.33
C LEU A 34 -6.54 33.17 9.90
N GLU A 35 -5.55 33.22 10.80
CA GLU A 35 -4.20 32.70 10.57
C GLU A 35 -4.05 31.25 11.06
N SER A 36 -4.87 30.82 12.04
CA SER A 36 -4.78 29.48 12.61
C SER A 36 -5.76 28.51 11.95
N ASN A 37 -5.26 27.32 11.62
CA ASN A 37 -6.10 26.20 11.18
C ASN A 37 -7.13 25.79 12.24
N ALA A 38 -6.81 25.92 13.54
CA ALA A 38 -7.75 25.63 14.62
C ALA A 38 -8.93 26.62 14.61
N GLU A 39 -8.64 27.92 14.45
CA GLU A 39 -9.67 28.97 14.40
C GLU A 39 -10.56 28.82 13.17
N ARG A 40 -9.97 28.45 12.02
CA ARG A 40 -10.74 28.21 10.78
C ARG A 40 -11.75 27.08 10.95
N VAL A 41 -11.38 25.98 11.62
CA VAL A 41 -12.33 24.88 11.89
C VAL A 41 -13.36 25.30 12.95
N ALA A 42 -12.94 25.99 14.01
CA ALA A 42 -13.86 26.50 15.03
C ALA A 42 -14.89 27.48 14.44
N PHE A 43 -14.49 28.32 13.48
CA PHE A 43 -15.41 29.20 12.75
C PHE A 43 -16.49 28.42 11.99
N ILE A 44 -16.17 27.27 11.39
CA ILE A 44 -17.20 26.42 10.76
C ILE A 44 -18.15 25.87 11.81
N LEU A 45 -17.60 25.37 12.92
CA LEU A 45 -18.38 24.76 14.00
C LEU A 45 -19.25 25.76 14.76
N SER A 46 -19.06 27.08 14.61
CA SER A 46 -20.00 28.06 15.18
C SER A 46 -21.32 28.20 14.40
N TYR A 47 -21.49 27.49 13.28
CA TYR A 47 -22.73 27.49 12.50
C TYR A 47 -23.49 26.18 12.66
N SER A 48 -24.77 26.27 13.05
CA SER A 48 -25.64 25.11 13.28
C SER A 48 -25.76 24.19 12.06
N GLU A 49 -25.64 24.74 10.86
CA GLU A 49 -25.73 24.07 9.58
C GLU A 49 -24.60 23.05 9.39
N ALA A 50 -23.44 23.26 10.02
CA ALA A 50 -22.31 22.32 10.01
C ALA A 50 -22.62 21.02 10.76
N TYR A 51 -23.71 20.98 11.55
CA TYR A 51 -24.13 19.83 12.32
C TYR A 51 -25.10 18.91 11.56
N GLN A 52 -25.62 19.35 10.42
CA GLN A 52 -26.65 18.64 9.65
C GLN A 52 -26.13 17.40 8.91
N LEU A 53 -24.83 17.36 8.58
CA LEU A 53 -24.25 16.18 7.94
C LEU A 53 -24.16 15.01 8.96
N PRO A 54 -24.73 13.84 8.66
CA PRO A 54 -24.87 12.76 9.63
C PRO A 54 -23.52 12.15 10.01
N LEU A 55 -23.41 11.70 11.26
CA LEU A 55 -22.26 10.95 11.79
C LEU A 55 -22.54 9.44 11.85
N GLU A 56 -23.81 9.04 11.95
CA GLU A 56 -24.23 7.65 12.05
C GLU A 56 -24.72 7.11 10.69
N VAL A 57 -24.65 5.78 10.54
CA VAL A 57 -25.08 5.08 9.33
C VAL A 57 -26.23 4.12 9.63
N LYS A 58 -27.19 4.01 8.70
CA LYS A 58 -28.39 3.15 8.87
C LYS A 58 -28.07 1.67 9.03
N ASN A 59 -27.01 1.19 8.39
CA ASN A 59 -26.59 -0.21 8.43
C ASN A 59 -25.25 -0.33 9.17
N PRO A 60 -25.27 -0.45 10.50
CA PRO A 60 -24.04 -0.58 11.27
C PRO A 60 -23.36 -1.92 10.93
N MET A 61 -22.05 -1.87 10.66
CA MET A 61 -21.25 -3.06 10.33
C MET A 61 -20.90 -3.83 11.61
N VAL A 62 -21.90 -4.46 12.23
CA VAL A 62 -21.80 -5.16 13.52
C VAL A 62 -21.86 -6.68 13.40
N LYS A 63 -21.50 -7.39 14.47
CA LYS A 63 -21.67 -8.84 14.57
C LYS A 63 -23.16 -9.22 14.49
N ASP A 64 -23.45 -10.36 13.86
CA ASP A 64 -24.79 -10.91 13.68
C ASP A 64 -24.76 -12.39 14.07
N ASN A 65 -25.27 -12.68 15.28
CA ASN A 65 -25.29 -14.03 15.83
C ASN A 65 -26.11 -14.99 14.96
N ASP A 66 -27.32 -14.58 14.59
CA ASP A 66 -28.23 -15.44 13.83
C ASP A 66 -27.70 -15.64 12.41
N GLY A 67 -27.13 -14.60 11.80
CA GLY A 67 -26.42 -14.69 10.52
C GLY A 67 -25.23 -15.65 10.57
N ALA A 68 -24.42 -15.59 11.63
CA ALA A 68 -23.30 -16.49 11.82
C ALA A 68 -23.75 -17.96 11.98
N ILE A 69 -24.81 -18.22 12.75
CA ILE A 69 -25.38 -19.57 12.92
C ILE A 69 -25.95 -20.09 11.60
N ARG A 70 -26.73 -19.27 10.88
CA ARG A 70 -27.27 -19.66 9.55
C ARG A 70 -26.15 -20.05 8.58
N LEU A 71 -25.07 -19.25 8.50
CA LEU A 71 -23.92 -19.55 7.65
C LEU A 71 -23.17 -20.79 8.13
N LYS A 72 -22.96 -20.96 9.44
CA LYS A 72 -22.38 -22.19 10.01
C LYS A 72 -23.15 -23.43 9.56
N ASP A 73 -24.47 -23.41 9.61
CA ASP A 73 -25.31 -24.55 9.24
C ASP A 73 -25.29 -24.83 7.73
N ILE A 74 -25.24 -23.80 6.90
CA ILE A 74 -25.01 -23.95 5.45
C ILE A 74 -23.61 -24.55 5.20
N GLY A 75 -22.60 -24.09 5.92
CA GLY A 75 -21.24 -24.62 5.87
C GLY A 75 -21.20 -26.11 6.25
N ASN A 76 -21.94 -26.51 7.29
CA ASN A 76 -22.07 -27.90 7.72
C ASN A 76 -22.66 -28.78 6.59
N LYS A 77 -23.67 -28.27 5.86
CA LYS A 77 -24.27 -28.97 4.71
C LYS A 77 -23.27 -29.16 3.58
N PHE A 78 -22.51 -28.11 3.22
CA PHE A 78 -21.47 -28.22 2.19
C PHE A 78 -20.35 -29.19 2.61
N PHE A 79 -19.92 -29.10 3.87
CA PHE A 79 -18.91 -30.00 4.42
C PHE A 79 -19.36 -31.47 4.36
N GLY A 80 -20.60 -31.76 4.77
CA GLY A 80 -21.17 -33.11 4.72
C GLY A 80 -21.29 -33.69 3.30
N ARG A 81 -21.33 -32.84 2.27
CA ARG A 81 -21.33 -33.23 0.85
C ARG A 81 -19.92 -33.35 0.25
N GLY A 82 -18.87 -33.06 1.02
CA GLY A 82 -17.49 -33.00 0.51
C GLY A 82 -17.20 -31.75 -0.33
N GLU A 83 -18.09 -30.76 -0.36
CA GLU A 83 -17.92 -29.50 -1.10
C GLU A 83 -17.05 -28.51 -0.30
N PHE A 84 -15.81 -28.89 0.01
CA PHE A 84 -14.95 -28.19 0.97
C PHE A 84 -14.65 -26.73 0.61
N THR A 85 -14.50 -26.38 -0.67
CA THR A 85 -14.28 -24.99 -1.08
C THR A 85 -15.45 -24.09 -0.73
N LYS A 86 -16.69 -24.55 -0.97
CA LYS A 86 -17.90 -23.81 -0.61
C LYS A 86 -18.10 -23.75 0.91
N ALA A 87 -17.77 -24.85 1.60
CA ALA A 87 -17.79 -24.88 3.06
C ALA A 87 -16.81 -23.84 3.64
N LEU A 88 -15.60 -23.74 3.08
CA LEU A 88 -14.58 -22.78 3.53
C LEU A 88 -15.06 -21.34 3.36
N GLU A 89 -15.60 -20.99 2.20
CA GLU A 89 -16.17 -19.67 1.94
C GLU A 89 -17.29 -19.34 2.93
N THR A 90 -18.22 -20.28 3.13
CA THR A 90 -19.36 -20.09 4.02
C THR A 90 -18.92 -19.93 5.49
N TYR A 91 -18.04 -20.80 6.00
CA TYR A 91 -17.51 -20.66 7.36
C TYR A 91 -16.69 -19.38 7.53
N SER A 92 -15.96 -18.96 6.50
CA SER A 92 -15.17 -17.72 6.53
C SER A 92 -16.06 -16.49 6.69
N ASN A 93 -17.20 -16.45 6.00
CA ASN A 93 -18.20 -15.40 6.21
C ASN A 93 -18.84 -15.50 7.59
N ALA A 94 -19.12 -16.71 8.08
CA ALA A 94 -19.65 -16.92 9.44
C ALA A 94 -18.69 -16.38 10.52
N VAL A 95 -17.39 -16.65 10.40
CA VAL A 95 -16.35 -16.16 11.32
C VAL A 95 -16.32 -14.62 11.41
N LEU A 96 -16.54 -13.92 10.30
CA LEU A 96 -16.58 -12.45 10.29
C LEU A 96 -17.80 -11.88 11.02
N LEU A 97 -18.93 -12.59 11.02
CA LEU A 97 -20.17 -12.19 11.70
C LEU A 97 -20.29 -12.69 13.15
N ALA A 98 -19.57 -13.75 13.51
CA ALA A 98 -19.77 -14.44 14.77
C ALA A 98 -19.40 -13.57 16.00
N PRO A 99 -20.26 -13.52 17.03
CA PRO A 99 -19.86 -13.09 18.37
C PRO A 99 -18.98 -14.16 19.04
N LEU A 100 -18.35 -13.80 20.16
CA LEU A 100 -17.42 -14.67 20.89
C LEU A 100 -18.00 -16.05 21.24
N THR A 101 -19.29 -16.11 21.58
CA THR A 101 -19.98 -17.33 22.03
C THR A 101 -20.04 -18.42 20.97
N GLU A 102 -20.13 -18.05 19.69
CA GLU A 102 -20.20 -18.99 18.56
C GLU A 102 -18.86 -19.15 17.81
N LEU A 103 -17.96 -18.17 17.96
CA LEU A 103 -16.75 -18.07 17.15
C LEU A 103 -15.82 -19.29 17.30
N SER A 104 -15.63 -19.82 18.52
CA SER A 104 -14.77 -20.99 18.76
C SER A 104 -15.26 -22.23 18.00
N ILE A 105 -16.58 -22.45 17.96
CA ILE A 105 -17.21 -23.57 17.26
C ILE A 105 -17.05 -23.41 15.74
N ILE A 106 -17.29 -22.21 15.22
CA ILE A 106 -17.19 -21.95 13.77
C ILE A 106 -15.74 -22.09 13.29
N LEU A 107 -14.76 -21.61 14.07
CA LEU A 107 -13.33 -21.83 13.79
C LEU A 107 -12.96 -23.32 13.82
N ALA A 108 -13.49 -24.08 14.78
CA ALA A 108 -13.32 -25.52 14.81
C ALA A 108 -13.93 -26.21 13.57
N ASN A 109 -15.07 -25.75 13.05
CA ASN A 109 -15.64 -26.30 11.81
C ASN A 109 -14.83 -25.89 10.56
N ARG A 110 -14.34 -24.65 10.53
CA ARG A 110 -13.51 -24.14 9.43
C ARG A 110 -12.15 -24.84 9.38
N SER A 111 -11.50 -25.11 10.51
CA SER A 111 -10.25 -25.88 10.55
C SER A 111 -10.44 -27.31 10.03
N ALA A 112 -11.61 -27.94 10.23
CA ALA A 112 -11.92 -29.23 9.61
C ALA A 112 -11.88 -29.14 8.08
N THR A 113 -12.50 -28.10 7.54
CA THR A 113 -12.54 -27.85 6.10
C THR A 113 -11.14 -27.57 5.54
N LEU A 114 -10.36 -26.75 6.25
CA LEU A 114 -8.98 -26.42 5.88
C LEU A 114 -8.06 -27.65 5.90
N TYR A 115 -8.25 -28.56 6.86
CA TYR A 115 -7.56 -29.84 6.89
C TYR A 115 -7.84 -30.68 5.63
N HIS A 116 -9.10 -30.80 5.22
CA HIS A 116 -9.47 -31.54 3.99
C HIS A 116 -8.98 -30.88 2.70
N LEU A 117 -8.76 -29.56 2.73
CA LEU A 117 -8.14 -28.81 1.63
C LEU A 117 -6.60 -28.81 1.68
N GLU A 118 -6.01 -29.56 2.61
CA GLU A 118 -4.55 -29.62 2.84
C GLU A 118 -3.93 -28.24 3.11
N ARG A 119 -4.69 -27.35 3.73
CA ARG A 119 -4.26 -26.02 4.18
C ARG A 119 -3.93 -26.07 5.66
N TYR A 120 -2.94 -26.89 6.00
CA TYR A 120 -2.63 -27.27 7.38
C TYR A 120 -2.21 -26.08 8.26
N GLU A 121 -1.46 -25.11 7.73
CA GLU A 121 -1.05 -23.92 8.48
C GLU A 121 -2.27 -23.11 8.96
N TYR A 122 -3.23 -22.86 8.06
CA TYR A 122 -4.47 -22.15 8.41
C TYR A 122 -5.36 -22.98 9.34
N ALA A 123 -5.40 -24.29 9.16
CA ALA A 123 -6.15 -25.18 10.05
C ALA A 123 -5.60 -25.12 11.48
N LEU A 124 -4.26 -25.10 11.65
CA LEU A 124 -3.60 -24.97 12.94
C LEU A 124 -3.88 -23.60 13.59
N GLU A 125 -3.86 -22.51 12.82
CA GLU A 125 -4.23 -21.18 13.33
C GLU A 125 -5.67 -21.14 13.87
N ASP A 126 -6.63 -21.71 13.14
CA ASP A 126 -8.02 -21.80 13.58
C ASP A 126 -8.18 -22.69 14.82
N ILE A 127 -7.45 -23.81 14.91
CA ILE A 127 -7.45 -24.71 16.08
C ILE A 127 -6.95 -23.99 17.33
N GLU A 128 -5.81 -23.31 17.23
CA GLU A 128 -5.22 -22.58 18.35
C GLU A 128 -6.15 -21.46 18.82
N GLU A 129 -6.76 -20.73 17.90
CA GLU A 129 -7.69 -19.66 18.23
C GLU A 129 -9.00 -20.19 18.82
N ALA A 130 -9.57 -21.27 18.29
CA ALA A 130 -10.75 -21.92 18.86
C ALA A 130 -10.49 -22.35 20.31
N THR A 131 -9.32 -22.96 20.57
CA THR A 131 -8.90 -23.38 21.91
C THR A 131 -8.78 -22.18 22.85
N ARG A 132 -8.14 -21.09 22.41
CA ARG A 132 -7.99 -19.85 23.19
C ARG A 132 -9.33 -19.21 23.55
N LEU A 133 -10.33 -19.34 22.68
CA LEU A 133 -11.69 -18.83 22.87
C LEU A 133 -12.58 -19.76 23.72
N GLY A 134 -12.04 -20.84 24.28
CA GLY A 134 -12.79 -21.75 25.15
C GLY A 134 -13.67 -22.74 24.39
N TYR A 135 -13.12 -23.38 23.35
CA TYR A 135 -13.81 -24.48 22.66
C TYR A 135 -14.26 -25.58 23.66
N PRO A 136 -15.45 -26.21 23.49
CA PRO A 136 -15.98 -27.16 24.47
C PRO A 136 -15.03 -28.34 24.77
N LYS A 137 -14.80 -28.60 26.06
CA LYS A 137 -13.87 -29.64 26.53
C LYS A 137 -14.26 -31.04 26.06
N ASP A 138 -15.56 -31.34 26.08
CA ASP A 138 -16.12 -32.62 25.65
C ASP A 138 -15.95 -32.90 24.15
N LEU A 139 -15.61 -31.89 23.36
CA LEU A 139 -15.31 -31.98 21.93
C LEU A 139 -13.82 -31.78 21.60
N SER A 140 -12.99 -31.43 22.60
CA SER A 140 -11.59 -31.03 22.37
C SER A 140 -10.72 -32.16 21.82
N TYR A 141 -11.07 -33.42 22.09
CA TYR A 141 -10.39 -34.59 21.52
C TYR A 141 -10.39 -34.59 19.98
N LYS A 142 -11.47 -34.12 19.33
CA LYS A 142 -11.55 -34.01 17.86
C LYS A 142 -10.62 -32.91 17.32
N LEU A 143 -10.48 -31.83 18.09
CA LEU A 143 -9.70 -30.67 17.69
C LEU A 143 -8.20 -30.99 17.79
N GLU A 144 -7.77 -31.63 18.88
CA GLU A 144 -6.38 -32.08 19.08
C GLU A 144 -5.98 -33.19 18.10
N GLU A 145 -6.87 -34.13 17.79
CA GLU A 145 -6.59 -35.14 16.76
C GLU A 145 -6.36 -34.48 15.39
N ARG A 146 -7.20 -33.51 15.03
CA ARG A 146 -7.00 -32.74 13.80
C ARG A 146 -5.69 -31.96 13.82
N ARG A 147 -5.34 -31.36 14.96
CA ARG A 147 -4.05 -30.67 15.16
C ARG A 147 -2.89 -31.62 14.87
N ALA A 148 -2.93 -32.82 15.43
CA ALA A 148 -1.92 -33.85 15.22
C ALA A 148 -1.82 -34.28 13.76
N ARG A 149 -2.95 -34.48 13.07
CA ARG A 149 -2.99 -34.83 11.65
C ARG A 149 -2.47 -33.71 10.74
N CYS A 150 -2.76 -32.45 11.06
CA CYS A 150 -2.20 -31.30 10.34
C CYS A 150 -0.67 -31.27 10.48
N LEU A 151 -0.16 -31.41 11.70
CA LEU A 151 1.29 -31.46 11.98
C LEU A 151 1.96 -32.64 11.27
N LEU A 152 1.29 -33.79 11.19
CA LEU A 152 1.76 -34.94 10.45
C LEU A 152 1.84 -34.66 8.94
N GLY A 153 0.81 -34.03 8.36
CA GLY A 153 0.80 -33.59 6.96
C GLY A 153 1.92 -32.60 6.64
N MET A 154 2.29 -31.75 7.61
CA MET A 154 3.44 -30.83 7.54
C MET A 154 4.79 -31.49 7.86
N LYS A 155 4.84 -32.80 8.11
CA LYS A 155 6.04 -33.56 8.49
C LYS A 155 6.69 -33.11 9.80
N LYS A 156 5.93 -32.45 10.68
CA LYS A 156 6.35 -32.05 12.03
C LYS A 156 6.08 -33.18 13.03
N HIS A 157 6.81 -34.28 12.87
CA HIS A 157 6.51 -35.54 13.56
C HIS A 157 6.54 -35.42 15.09
N ASP A 158 7.55 -34.76 15.67
CA ASP A 158 7.65 -34.63 17.12
C ASP A 158 6.48 -33.80 17.70
N GLU A 159 6.10 -32.70 17.03
CA GLU A 159 4.94 -31.89 17.42
C GLU A 159 3.63 -32.69 17.28
N ALA A 160 3.50 -33.51 16.23
CA ALA A 160 2.33 -34.36 16.00
C ALA A 160 2.16 -35.44 17.08
N VAL A 161 3.26 -36.07 17.54
CA VAL A 161 3.22 -37.04 18.66
C VAL A 161 2.65 -36.38 19.92
N VAL A 162 3.11 -35.17 20.24
CA VAL A 162 2.61 -34.41 21.40
C VAL A 162 1.12 -34.12 21.25
N ALA A 163 0.68 -33.66 20.08
CA ALA A 163 -0.73 -33.39 19.81
C ALA A 163 -1.62 -34.66 19.91
N PHE A 164 -1.14 -35.82 19.42
CA PHE A 164 -1.86 -37.09 19.58
C PHE A 164 -2.00 -37.51 21.05
N ARG A 165 -0.98 -37.27 21.88
CA ARG A 165 -1.07 -37.52 23.33
C ARG A 165 -2.08 -36.59 24.00
N HIS A 166 -2.12 -35.31 23.61
CA HIS A 166 -3.15 -34.39 24.10
C HIS A 166 -4.55 -34.82 23.65
N ALA A 167 -4.71 -35.35 22.43
CA ALA A 167 -5.99 -35.89 21.96
C ALA A 167 -6.47 -37.07 22.81
N LEU A 168 -5.56 -37.97 23.23
CA LEU A 168 -5.88 -39.07 24.16
C LEU A 168 -6.31 -38.54 25.53
N GLN A 169 -5.57 -37.56 26.07
CA GLN A 169 -5.92 -36.94 27.35
C GLN A 169 -7.29 -36.25 27.29
N ALA A 170 -7.61 -35.56 26.19
CA ALA A 170 -8.89 -34.89 26.00
C ALA A 170 -10.08 -35.87 25.87
N LEU A 171 -9.86 -37.18 25.70
CA LEU A 171 -10.94 -38.17 25.73
C LEU A 171 -11.53 -38.34 27.13
N ASP A 172 -10.85 -37.93 28.19
CA ASP A 172 -11.35 -38.03 29.56
C ASP A 172 -12.58 -37.14 29.78
N ASP A 173 -12.65 -36.01 29.10
CA ASP A 173 -13.78 -35.10 29.12
C ASP A 173 -14.88 -35.45 28.08
N ALA A 174 -14.62 -36.41 27.18
CA ALA A 174 -15.46 -36.64 26.02
C ALA A 174 -16.80 -37.34 26.35
N ARG A 175 -17.89 -36.77 25.82
CA ARG A 175 -19.25 -37.33 25.97
C ARG A 175 -19.59 -38.27 24.81
N MET A 176 -19.18 -39.52 24.91
CA MET A 176 -19.49 -40.56 23.91
C MET A 176 -19.59 -41.97 24.51
N SER A 177 -20.07 -42.94 23.73
CA SER A 177 -20.11 -44.35 24.16
C SER A 177 -18.71 -44.93 24.37
N LEU A 178 -18.59 -45.88 25.30
CA LEU A 178 -17.32 -46.54 25.61
C LEU A 178 -16.67 -47.17 24.37
N GLU A 179 -17.48 -47.82 23.53
CA GLU A 179 -17.02 -48.43 22.27
C GLU A 179 -16.39 -47.40 21.32
N ARG A 180 -17.01 -46.20 21.18
CA ARG A 180 -16.46 -45.13 20.34
C ARG A 180 -15.18 -44.56 20.92
N LYS A 181 -15.10 -44.41 22.25
CA LYS A 181 -13.90 -43.93 22.95
C LYS A 181 -12.73 -44.92 22.76
N GLN A 182 -12.97 -46.22 22.94
CA GLN A 182 -11.97 -47.28 22.73
C GLN A 182 -11.49 -47.35 21.28
N LYS A 183 -12.40 -47.24 20.30
CA LYS A 183 -12.03 -47.21 18.89
C LYS A 183 -11.12 -46.03 18.57
N PHE A 184 -11.49 -44.84 19.02
CA PHE A 184 -10.70 -43.62 18.78
C PHE A 184 -9.31 -43.69 19.44
N GLU A 185 -9.25 -44.22 20.66
CA GLU A 185 -7.99 -44.47 21.36
C GLU A 185 -7.10 -45.46 20.61
N ALA A 186 -7.67 -46.56 20.11
CA ALA A 186 -6.95 -47.54 19.32
C ALA A 186 -6.37 -46.92 18.03
N ASP A 187 -7.16 -46.12 17.31
CA ASP A 187 -6.72 -45.43 16.09
C ASP A 187 -5.52 -44.50 16.37
N ILE A 188 -5.55 -43.71 17.44
CA ILE A 188 -4.42 -42.83 17.80
C ILE A 188 -3.19 -43.66 18.21
N ARG A 189 -3.36 -44.73 19.00
CA ARG A 189 -2.26 -45.61 19.41
C ARG A 189 -1.58 -46.25 18.20
N VAL A 190 -2.34 -46.66 17.18
CA VAL A 190 -1.79 -47.15 15.91
C VAL A 190 -0.96 -46.06 15.22
N MET A 191 -1.46 -44.83 15.13
CA MET A 191 -0.72 -43.72 14.54
C MET A 191 0.59 -43.44 15.27
N LEU A 192 0.57 -43.41 16.61
CA LEU A 192 1.78 -43.23 17.43
C LEU A 192 2.79 -44.36 17.20
N ALA A 193 2.35 -45.61 17.17
CA ALA A 193 3.24 -46.75 16.91
C ALA A 193 3.86 -46.72 15.51
N VAL A 194 3.10 -46.31 14.49
CA VAL A 194 3.61 -46.11 13.13
C VAL A 194 4.66 -44.99 13.10
N MET A 195 4.42 -43.89 13.81
CA MET A 195 5.35 -42.76 13.89
C MET A 195 6.64 -43.13 14.62
N ASP A 196 6.56 -43.86 15.75
CA ASP A 196 7.73 -44.33 16.50
C ASP A 196 8.57 -45.30 15.65
N LYS A 197 7.93 -46.24 14.93
CA LYS A 197 8.61 -47.13 13.99
C LYS A 197 9.27 -46.36 12.85
N GLY A 198 8.59 -45.36 12.29
CA GLY A 198 9.16 -44.47 11.26
C GLY A 198 10.36 -43.67 11.76
N LYS A 199 10.31 -43.18 13.00
CA LYS A 199 11.42 -42.47 13.65
C LYS A 199 12.63 -43.39 13.86
N GLN A 200 12.42 -44.61 14.36
CA GLN A 200 13.48 -45.61 14.52
C GLN A 200 14.15 -45.96 13.18
N LEU A 201 13.38 -46.10 12.10
CA LEU A 201 13.91 -46.35 10.75
C LEU A 201 14.71 -45.16 10.21
N ASN A 202 14.23 -43.93 10.43
CA ASN A 202 14.95 -42.71 10.03
C ASN A 202 16.22 -42.46 10.85
N GLU A 203 16.21 -42.73 12.15
CA GLU A 203 17.40 -42.65 13.02
C GLU A 203 18.43 -43.72 12.64
N ALA A 204 17.99 -44.92 12.25
CA ALA A 204 18.85 -45.96 11.69
C ALA A 204 19.44 -45.56 10.32
N ALA A 205 18.69 -44.83 9.48
CA ALA A 205 19.16 -44.32 8.20
C ALA A 205 20.10 -43.10 8.33
N MET A 206 19.84 -42.19 9.27
CA MET A 206 20.65 -40.98 9.52
C MET A 206 21.99 -41.28 10.20
N LYS A 207 22.14 -42.44 10.85
CA LYS A 207 23.46 -42.93 11.31
C LYS A 207 24.48 -43.16 10.17
N ASN A 208 24.04 -43.19 8.91
CA ASN A 208 24.91 -43.36 7.72
C ASN A 208 25.19 -42.08 6.92
N LEU A 209 24.63 -40.92 7.28
CA LEU A 209 24.87 -39.66 6.58
C LEU A 209 25.06 -38.53 7.60
N SER A 210 26.31 -38.31 8.00
CA SER A 210 26.68 -37.14 8.78
C SER A 210 27.09 -35.97 7.87
N LYS A 211 26.62 -34.79 8.28
CA LYS A 211 26.89 -33.42 7.78
C LYS A 211 26.05 -32.97 6.59
N ILE A 212 25.01 -32.19 6.90
CA ILE A 212 24.85 -30.81 6.41
C ILE A 212 24.05 -30.03 7.48
N HIS A 213 24.63 -28.92 7.95
CA HIS A 213 24.02 -27.98 8.88
C HIS A 213 22.82 -27.27 8.25
N ASN A 214 21.67 -27.28 8.94
CA ASN A 214 20.56 -26.38 8.66
C ASN A 214 20.86 -25.00 9.26
N ARG A 215 21.30 -24.06 8.43
CA ARG A 215 21.29 -22.63 8.78
C ARG A 215 19.85 -22.13 8.73
N GLN A 216 19.25 -21.90 9.90
CA GLN A 216 18.07 -21.06 10.00
C GLN A 216 18.43 -19.67 9.46
N LYS A 217 17.77 -19.25 8.38
CA LYS A 217 17.94 -17.90 7.86
C LYS A 217 17.40 -16.93 8.92
N PRO A 218 18.20 -15.94 9.36
CA PRO A 218 17.68 -14.89 10.22
C PRO A 218 16.56 -14.16 9.47
N ASN A 219 15.61 -13.65 10.24
CA ASN A 219 14.47 -12.89 9.77
C ASN A 219 14.97 -11.53 9.25
N VAL A 220 15.57 -11.50 8.06
CA VAL A 220 16.04 -10.28 7.41
C VAL A 220 14.82 -9.41 7.15
N HIS A 221 14.79 -8.21 7.71
CA HIS A 221 13.73 -7.24 7.43
C HIS A 221 13.61 -7.06 5.91
N SER A 222 12.38 -7.08 5.38
CA SER A 222 12.13 -7.15 3.92
C SER A 222 12.79 -6.03 3.10
N GLU A 223 13.16 -4.91 3.74
CA GLU A 223 13.82 -3.75 3.13
C GLU A 223 15.32 -3.95 2.88
N ASP A 224 15.99 -4.70 3.76
CA ASP A 224 17.44 -4.98 3.64
C ASP A 224 17.74 -5.83 2.40
N LYS A 225 16.73 -6.55 1.90
CA LYS A 225 16.77 -7.28 0.63
C LYS A 225 16.99 -6.34 -0.56
N PHE A 226 16.45 -5.14 -0.53
CA PHE A 226 16.43 -4.22 -1.68
C PHE A 226 17.56 -3.20 -1.61
N ILE A 227 17.69 -2.49 -0.48
CA ILE A 227 18.80 -1.57 -0.22
C ILE A 227 19.49 -2.02 1.07
N PRO A 228 20.65 -2.70 0.96
CA PRO A 228 21.43 -3.10 2.12
C PRO A 228 21.75 -1.89 3.00
N VAL A 229 21.72 -2.04 4.32
CA VAL A 229 21.94 -0.94 5.29
C VAL A 229 23.18 -0.09 4.96
N LYS A 230 24.30 -0.74 4.59
CA LYS A 230 25.56 -0.05 4.22
C LYS A 230 25.46 0.84 2.96
N LYS A 231 24.46 0.61 2.12
CA LYS A 231 24.17 1.36 0.88
C LYS A 231 23.05 2.40 1.05
N ARG A 232 22.44 2.52 2.24
CA ARG A 232 21.43 3.54 2.53
C ARG A 232 22.07 4.91 2.75
N ASN A 233 21.35 5.96 2.35
CA ASN A 233 21.73 7.33 2.66
C ASN A 233 21.56 7.56 4.19
N PRO A 234 22.60 8.04 4.91
CA PRO A 234 22.51 8.24 6.36
C PRO A 234 21.53 9.35 6.76
N LEU A 235 21.31 10.36 5.91
CA LEU A 235 20.37 11.46 6.15
C LEU A 235 18.93 11.07 5.78
N TYR A 236 18.78 10.24 4.75
CA TYR A 236 17.49 9.77 4.24
C TYR A 236 17.49 8.24 4.14
N PRO A 237 17.28 7.50 5.25
CA PRO A 237 17.48 6.05 5.28
C PRO A 237 16.59 5.23 4.33
N ALA A 238 15.46 5.78 3.86
CA ALA A 238 14.64 5.15 2.83
C ALA A 238 15.32 5.16 1.45
N CYS A 239 16.26 6.09 1.22
CA CYS A 239 17.01 6.24 -0.01
C CYS A 239 18.30 5.42 -0.02
N SER A 240 18.75 5.05 -1.21
CA SER A 240 20.14 4.65 -1.44
C SER A 240 21.08 5.86 -1.36
N LYS A 241 22.39 5.63 -1.18
CA LYS A 241 23.44 6.67 -1.26
C LYS A 241 23.51 7.39 -2.61
N ALA A 242 22.85 6.85 -3.63
CA ALA A 242 22.79 7.48 -4.95
C ALA A 242 21.80 8.65 -5.01
N VAL A 243 20.98 8.85 -3.96
CA VAL A 243 19.98 9.92 -3.90
C VAL A 243 20.41 10.94 -2.85
N GLU A 244 20.41 12.21 -3.23
CA GLU A 244 20.50 13.37 -2.36
C GLU A 244 19.19 14.15 -2.46
N ILE A 245 18.73 14.74 -1.35
CA ILE A 245 17.61 15.68 -1.38
C ILE A 245 18.17 17.09 -1.28
N LYS A 246 17.84 17.94 -2.26
CA LYS A 246 18.19 19.36 -2.29
C LYS A 246 16.94 20.20 -2.08
N ASP A 247 17.12 21.45 -1.68
CA ASP A 247 16.06 22.46 -1.65
C ASP A 247 16.53 23.69 -2.43
N GLU A 248 15.92 23.92 -3.59
CA GLU A 248 16.24 25.06 -4.46
C GLU A 248 15.26 26.23 -4.26
N GLY A 249 14.27 26.08 -3.37
CA GLY A 249 13.21 27.06 -3.19
C GLY A 249 12.39 27.32 -4.45
N GLY A 250 11.68 28.45 -4.47
CA GLY A 250 10.87 28.87 -5.62
C GLY A 250 9.83 27.82 -6.04
N ASP A 251 9.73 27.58 -7.35
CA ASP A 251 8.77 26.64 -7.94
C ASP A 251 9.27 25.18 -7.96
N VAL A 252 10.56 24.93 -7.64
CA VAL A 252 11.15 23.58 -7.58
C VAL A 252 11.04 23.00 -6.17
N GLY A 253 11.34 23.83 -5.15
CA GLY A 253 11.34 23.43 -3.75
C GLY A 253 12.33 22.29 -3.46
N ARG A 254 11.91 21.35 -2.62
CA ARG A 254 12.69 20.16 -2.29
C ARG A 254 12.56 19.12 -3.40
N HIS A 255 13.70 18.60 -3.85
CA HIS A 255 13.73 17.60 -4.92
C HIS A 255 14.88 16.60 -4.74
N ALA A 256 14.74 15.43 -5.38
CA ALA A 256 15.72 14.36 -5.34
C ALA A 256 16.69 14.47 -6.52
N VAL A 257 17.99 14.39 -6.26
CA VAL A 257 19.07 14.47 -7.25
C VAL A 257 19.98 13.26 -7.15
N ALA A 258 20.46 12.76 -8.29
CA ALA A 258 21.41 11.67 -8.33
C ALA A 258 22.82 12.14 -7.95
N THR A 259 23.45 11.48 -6.96
CA THR A 259 24.84 11.81 -6.53
C THR A 259 25.91 11.20 -7.43
N ARG A 260 25.51 10.21 -8.23
CA ARG A 260 26.30 9.51 -9.24
C ARG A 260 25.38 9.08 -10.37
N GLU A 261 25.94 8.56 -11.45
CA GLU A 261 25.14 7.86 -12.45
C GLU A 261 24.38 6.69 -11.81
N ILE A 262 23.08 6.60 -12.07
CA ILE A 262 22.18 5.53 -11.65
C ILE A 262 21.78 4.74 -12.90
N ALA A 263 22.10 3.45 -12.91
CA ALA A 263 21.79 2.59 -14.04
C ALA A 263 20.31 2.18 -14.06
N PRO A 264 19.74 1.87 -15.25
CA PRO A 264 18.43 1.25 -15.35
C PRO A 264 18.32 0.03 -14.44
N GLY A 265 17.26 -0.02 -13.64
CA GLY A 265 16.96 -1.14 -12.77
C GLY A 265 17.47 -1.01 -11.33
N GLU A 266 18.31 -0.02 -11.02
CA GLU A 266 18.68 0.24 -9.62
C GLU A 266 17.46 0.64 -8.79
N ILE A 267 17.37 0.11 -7.56
CA ILE A 267 16.35 0.52 -6.59
C ILE A 267 16.92 1.68 -5.79
N VAL A 268 16.28 2.84 -5.91
CA VAL A 268 16.78 4.10 -5.35
C VAL A 268 16.10 4.47 -4.04
N ILE A 269 14.83 4.06 -3.84
CA ILE A 269 14.06 4.30 -2.61
C ILE A 269 13.24 3.05 -2.25
N VAL A 270 13.20 2.73 -0.96
CA VAL A 270 12.33 1.72 -0.35
C VAL A 270 11.70 2.35 0.89
N GLU A 271 10.39 2.60 0.86
CA GLU A 271 9.72 3.34 1.92
C GLU A 271 8.42 2.66 2.37
N ARG A 272 8.23 2.58 3.70
CA ARG A 272 6.94 2.24 4.30
C ARG A 272 6.08 3.49 4.45
N PRO A 273 4.75 3.37 4.35
CA PRO A 273 3.88 4.51 4.48
C PRO A 273 3.95 5.04 5.91
N HIS A 274 3.93 6.37 6.05
CA HIS A 274 3.62 7.02 7.31
C HIS A 274 2.26 6.53 7.80
N CYS A 275 1.21 6.83 7.06
CA CYS A 275 -0.13 6.30 7.27
C CYS A 275 -0.69 5.74 5.97
N LYS A 276 -1.66 4.83 6.09
CA LYS A 276 -2.31 4.13 4.99
C LYS A 276 -3.74 3.79 5.37
N PHE A 277 -4.61 3.70 4.38
CA PHE A 277 -6.01 3.36 4.60
C PHE A 277 -6.58 2.55 3.44
N LEU A 278 -7.30 1.47 3.77
CA LEU A 278 -7.86 0.51 2.80
C LEU A 278 -9.23 0.99 2.31
N LEU A 279 -9.51 0.84 1.01
CA LEU A 279 -10.81 1.19 0.44
C LEU A 279 -11.91 0.27 0.96
N ALA A 280 -13.15 0.80 0.97
CA ALA A 280 -14.32 0.13 1.51
C ALA A 280 -14.61 -1.20 0.81
N GLU A 281 -14.45 -1.23 -0.51
CA GLU A 281 -14.67 -2.37 -1.40
C GLU A 281 -13.69 -3.52 -1.10
N ASN A 282 -12.55 -3.21 -0.50
CA ASN A 282 -11.50 -4.16 -0.19
C ASN A 282 -11.47 -4.60 1.27
N ARG A 283 -12.31 -4.01 2.15
CA ARG A 283 -12.23 -4.15 3.62
C ARG A 283 -12.30 -5.59 4.17
N LEU A 284 -12.96 -6.50 3.44
CA LEU A 284 -13.10 -7.92 3.81
C LEU A 284 -12.29 -8.87 2.90
N THR A 285 -11.79 -8.37 1.76
CA THR A 285 -11.00 -9.18 0.82
C THR A 285 -9.50 -9.01 1.01
N HIS A 286 -9.08 -7.92 1.68
CA HIS A 286 -7.69 -7.60 1.97
C HIS A 286 -7.52 -7.34 3.47
N CYS A 287 -6.34 -7.68 3.98
CA CYS A 287 -5.98 -7.45 5.36
C CYS A 287 -5.99 -5.95 5.66
N HIS A 288 -6.76 -5.54 6.68
CA HIS A 288 -6.88 -4.13 7.04
C HIS A 288 -5.54 -3.47 7.41
N LEU A 289 -4.60 -4.25 7.96
CA LEU A 289 -3.27 -3.75 8.31
C LEU A 289 -2.28 -3.78 7.13
N CYS A 290 -2.07 -4.93 6.50
CA CYS A 290 -0.97 -5.12 5.53
C CYS A 290 -1.41 -5.09 4.06
N PHE A 291 -2.71 -4.99 3.79
CA PHE A 291 -3.35 -4.98 2.47
C PHE A 291 -3.10 -6.23 1.63
N ALA A 292 -2.51 -7.28 2.20
CA ALA A 292 -2.43 -8.57 1.52
C ALA A 292 -3.84 -9.15 1.34
N ARG A 293 -4.12 -9.69 0.16
CA ARG A 293 -5.37 -10.41 -0.11
C ARG A 293 -5.53 -11.57 0.86
N ILE A 294 -6.73 -11.71 1.40
CA ILE A 294 -7.05 -12.69 2.43
C ILE A 294 -7.48 -13.99 1.76
N PHE A 295 -6.84 -15.09 2.13
CA PHE A 295 -7.30 -16.43 1.79
C PHE A 295 -8.27 -16.97 2.85
N VAL A 296 -7.91 -16.86 4.13
CA VAL A 296 -8.76 -17.23 5.28
C VAL A 296 -8.89 -16.01 6.20
N PRO A 297 -10.08 -15.39 6.30
CA PRO A 297 -10.24 -14.17 7.09
C PRO A 297 -10.20 -14.44 8.58
N ILE A 298 -9.52 -13.54 9.29
CA ILE A 298 -9.54 -13.43 10.74
C ILE A 298 -10.28 -12.15 11.10
N PRO A 299 -11.28 -12.21 12.01
CA PRO A 299 -12.05 -11.03 12.40
C PRO A 299 -11.19 -10.10 13.27
N ALA A 300 -11.66 -8.88 13.48
CA ALA A 300 -11.07 -7.97 14.45
C ALA A 300 -10.99 -8.57 15.86
N ALA A 301 -10.06 -8.08 16.67
CA ALA A 301 -10.04 -8.34 18.10
C ALA A 301 -11.28 -7.73 18.80
N CYS A 302 -11.87 -6.69 18.20
CA CYS A 302 -13.13 -6.11 18.64
C CYS A 302 -14.30 -7.11 18.50
N HIS A 303 -15.10 -7.23 19.56
CA HIS A 303 -16.21 -8.19 19.61
C HIS A 303 -17.55 -7.63 19.11
N THR A 304 -17.60 -6.36 18.71
CA THR A 304 -18.84 -5.71 18.27
C THR A 304 -18.92 -5.52 16.76
N CYS A 305 -17.78 -5.33 16.07
CA CYS A 305 -17.76 -5.00 14.65
C CYS A 305 -17.61 -6.23 13.73
N SER A 306 -18.13 -6.11 12.52
CA SER A 306 -17.88 -7.01 11.37
C SER A 306 -17.22 -6.25 10.21
N CYS A 307 -16.56 -5.13 10.52
CA CYS A 307 -16.22 -4.11 9.55
C CYS A 307 -14.88 -4.37 8.82
N VAL A 308 -13.93 -5.07 9.48
CA VAL A 308 -12.57 -5.35 8.96
C VAL A 308 -12.21 -6.82 9.05
N ALA A 309 -11.29 -7.25 8.19
CA ALA A 309 -10.69 -8.58 8.23
C ALA A 309 -9.15 -8.51 8.16
N TYR A 310 -8.49 -9.55 8.67
CA TYR A 310 -7.04 -9.68 8.71
C TYR A 310 -6.59 -11.00 8.09
N CYS A 311 -5.37 -11.04 7.57
CA CYS A 311 -4.77 -12.25 7.00
C CYS A 311 -4.13 -13.19 8.04
N SER A 312 -3.88 -12.71 9.26
CA SER A 312 -3.19 -13.46 10.32
C SER A 312 -3.49 -12.83 11.69
N ARG A 313 -3.40 -13.63 12.77
CA ARG A 313 -3.51 -13.13 14.16
C ARG A 313 -2.49 -12.03 14.44
N ARG A 314 -1.27 -12.18 13.93
CA ARG A 314 -0.22 -11.16 14.04
C ARG A 314 -0.68 -9.81 13.49
N CYS A 315 -1.35 -9.77 12.34
CA CYS A 315 -1.85 -8.52 11.77
C CYS A 315 -3.05 -7.96 12.55
N ARG A 316 -3.97 -8.82 13.01
CA ARG A 316 -5.08 -8.41 13.86
C ARG A 316 -4.59 -7.76 15.15
N ASP A 317 -3.68 -8.43 15.85
CA ASP A 317 -3.20 -8.01 17.17
C ASP A 317 -2.36 -6.74 17.07
N ALA A 318 -1.54 -6.60 16.00
CA ALA A 318 -0.76 -5.39 15.74
C ALA A 318 -1.64 -4.16 15.42
N ASP A 319 -2.84 -4.36 14.87
CA ASP A 319 -3.76 -3.27 14.51
C ASP A 319 -4.81 -3.00 15.60
N ALA A 320 -4.98 -3.90 16.58
CA ALA A 320 -6.09 -3.87 17.55
C ALA A 320 -6.29 -2.51 18.24
N GLN A 321 -5.20 -1.84 18.64
CA GLN A 321 -5.22 -0.54 19.30
C GLN A 321 -5.58 0.62 18.37
N VAL A 322 -5.20 0.54 17.09
CA VAL A 322 -5.58 1.55 16.11
C VAL A 322 -7.04 1.34 15.71
N HIS A 323 -7.41 0.08 15.47
CA HIS A 323 -8.77 -0.31 15.18
C HIS A 323 -9.75 0.09 16.28
N SER A 324 -9.43 -0.10 17.57
CA SER A 324 -10.35 0.30 18.66
C SER A 324 -10.69 1.79 18.60
N ARG A 325 -9.70 2.65 18.35
CA ARG A 325 -9.88 4.11 18.20
C ARG A 325 -10.71 4.49 16.98
N GLU A 326 -10.69 3.68 15.93
CA GLU A 326 -11.38 3.97 14.66
C GLU A 326 -12.67 3.18 14.45
N CYS A 327 -12.93 2.13 15.24
CA CYS A 327 -13.95 1.12 14.97
C CYS A 327 -15.34 1.73 14.72
N LYS A 328 -15.74 2.69 15.57
CA LYS A 328 -17.00 3.44 15.46
C LYS A 328 -17.05 4.41 14.27
N LEU A 329 -15.88 4.82 13.77
CA LEU A 329 -15.73 5.83 12.70
C LEU A 329 -15.75 5.19 11.32
N LEU A 330 -15.18 3.98 11.19
CA LEU A 330 -15.03 3.28 9.91
C LEU A 330 -16.34 3.17 9.10
N PRO A 331 -17.51 2.82 9.69
CA PRO A 331 -18.75 2.76 8.93
C PRO A 331 -19.13 4.11 8.32
N ALA A 332 -19.03 5.21 9.06
CA ALA A 332 -19.35 6.55 8.56
C ALA A 332 -18.39 6.97 7.44
N LEU A 333 -17.08 6.75 7.64
CA LEU A 333 -16.06 7.03 6.64
C LEU A 333 -16.34 6.27 5.34
N TRP A 334 -16.56 4.96 5.38
CA TRP A 334 -16.81 4.19 4.15
C TRP A 334 -18.14 4.49 3.47
N HIS A 335 -19.23 4.67 4.22
CA HIS A 335 -20.52 5.02 3.61
C HIS A 335 -20.53 6.42 3.01
N SER A 336 -19.70 7.34 3.52
CA SER A 336 -19.59 8.69 2.96
C SER A 336 -19.03 8.71 1.53
N LYS A 337 -18.26 7.68 1.13
CA LYS A 337 -17.54 7.63 -0.16
C LYS A 337 -16.70 8.88 -0.45
N THR A 338 -16.28 9.60 0.59
CA THR A 338 -15.42 10.77 0.44
C THR A 338 -14.02 10.37 -0.02
N SER A 339 -13.23 11.35 -0.44
CA SER A 339 -11.83 11.12 -0.82
C SER A 339 -11.05 10.36 0.26
N ILE A 340 -10.19 9.43 -0.17
CA ILE A 340 -9.27 8.68 0.71
C ILE A 340 -8.39 9.59 1.57
N THR A 341 -8.17 10.83 1.15
CA THR A 341 -7.47 11.87 1.91
C THR A 341 -8.15 12.18 3.24
N CYS A 342 -9.49 12.11 3.32
CA CYS A 342 -10.21 12.26 4.58
C CYS A 342 -9.84 11.15 5.57
N PHE A 343 -9.70 9.92 5.06
CA PHE A 343 -9.42 8.75 5.87
C PHE A 343 -7.96 8.77 6.34
N LEU A 344 -7.05 9.18 5.45
CA LEU A 344 -5.64 9.39 5.78
C LEU A 344 -5.42 10.54 6.78
N ALA A 345 -6.19 11.63 6.69
CA ALA A 345 -6.10 12.76 7.61
C ALA A 345 -6.42 12.34 9.04
N LEU A 346 -7.45 11.51 9.20
CA LEU A 346 -7.85 10.94 10.47
C LEU A 346 -6.83 9.90 10.95
N ARG A 347 -6.45 8.94 10.09
CA ARG A 347 -5.48 7.88 10.40
C ARG A 347 -4.09 8.41 10.78
N ALA A 348 -3.68 9.56 10.23
CA ALA A 348 -2.42 10.22 10.62
C ALA A 348 -2.39 10.61 12.10
N ILE A 349 -3.55 10.86 12.70
CA ILE A 349 -3.75 11.20 14.11
C ILE A 349 -4.02 9.93 14.93
N THR A 350 -5.05 9.17 14.58
CA THR A 350 -5.56 8.02 15.37
C THR A 350 -4.63 6.81 15.41
N ARG A 351 -3.61 6.77 14.57
CA ARG A 351 -2.54 5.76 14.68
C ARG A 351 -1.73 5.88 15.98
N ARG A 352 -1.75 7.04 16.65
CA ARG A 352 -1.09 7.31 17.94
C ARG A 352 -2.13 7.52 19.05
N PRO A 353 -1.86 7.14 20.30
CA PRO A 353 -2.72 7.51 21.44
C PRO A 353 -2.92 9.02 21.55
N PHE A 354 -4.04 9.45 22.13
CA PHE A 354 -4.37 10.86 22.31
C PHE A 354 -3.29 11.63 23.08
N GLU A 355 -2.78 11.03 24.16
CA GLU A 355 -1.76 11.61 25.03
C GLU A 355 -0.43 11.83 24.28
N GLU A 356 -0.08 10.93 23.36
CA GLU A 356 1.09 11.10 22.50
C GLU A 356 0.88 12.20 21.46
N THR A 357 -0.33 12.32 20.90
CA THR A 357 -0.69 13.40 19.99
C THR A 357 -0.62 14.75 20.69
N MET A 358 -1.05 14.86 21.95
CA MET A 358 -0.95 16.12 22.71
C MET A 358 0.49 16.60 22.89
N LYS A 359 1.46 15.69 23.00
CA LYS A 359 2.90 16.06 23.04
C LYS A 359 3.39 16.69 21.74
N LEU A 360 2.67 16.54 20.63
CA LEU A 360 2.99 17.23 19.38
C LEU A 360 2.70 18.72 19.48
N LYS A 361 1.77 19.16 20.34
CA LYS A 361 1.41 20.58 20.49
C LYS A 361 2.62 21.44 20.87
N GLU A 362 3.43 20.97 21.81
CA GLU A 362 4.67 21.65 22.22
C GLU A 362 5.73 21.57 21.12
N ARG A 363 5.96 20.38 20.55
CA ARG A 363 6.96 20.18 19.48
C ARG A 363 6.70 21.03 18.23
N LEU A 364 5.44 21.21 17.87
CA LEU A 364 5.03 21.98 16.69
C LEU A 364 5.01 23.49 16.97
N ARG A 365 4.86 23.93 18.23
CA ARG A 365 5.07 25.35 18.61
C ARG A 365 6.53 25.75 18.40
N ASP A 366 7.45 24.88 18.79
CA ASP A 366 8.90 25.08 18.71
C ASP A 366 9.50 24.55 17.41
N PHE A 367 8.70 24.50 16.34
CA PHE A 367 9.06 23.84 15.09
C PHE A 367 10.36 24.38 14.47
N LYS A 368 10.60 25.69 14.55
CA LYS A 368 11.83 26.34 14.03
C LYS A 368 13.11 25.92 14.78
N SER A 369 12.98 25.38 15.99
CA SER A 369 14.10 24.87 16.79
C SER A 369 14.27 23.35 16.70
N MET A 370 13.51 22.67 15.85
CA MET A 370 13.65 21.23 15.65
C MET A 370 15.04 20.89 15.08
N PRO A 371 15.63 19.73 15.45
CA PRO A 371 16.94 19.32 14.95
C PRO A 371 16.96 19.27 13.44
N LYS A 372 17.99 19.85 12.83
CA LYS A 372 18.23 19.72 11.39
C LYS A 372 18.53 18.26 11.05
N ILE A 373 18.16 17.88 9.83
CA ILE A 373 18.45 16.56 9.28
C ILE A 373 19.96 16.33 9.32
N SER A 374 20.36 15.23 9.97
CA SER A 374 21.75 14.84 10.23
C SER A 374 21.84 13.32 10.29
N ALA A 375 23.05 12.76 10.39
CA ALA A 375 23.20 11.31 10.53
C ALA A 375 22.63 10.80 11.88
N GLU A 376 22.65 11.65 12.90
CA GLU A 376 22.12 11.41 14.23
C GLU A 376 20.59 11.61 14.27
N ASN A 377 20.07 12.55 13.48
CA ASN A 377 18.64 12.83 13.33
C ASN A 377 18.21 12.70 11.85
N PRO A 378 18.11 11.46 11.33
CA PRO A 378 17.77 11.23 9.94
C PRO A 378 16.30 11.58 9.63
N TYR A 379 16.02 11.89 8.37
CA TYR A 379 14.66 12.05 7.86
C TYR A 379 13.93 10.71 7.85
N ARG A 380 12.96 10.57 8.75
CA ARG A 380 12.23 9.32 8.95
C ARG A 380 10.76 9.47 8.53
N GLY A 381 10.34 8.69 7.53
CA GLY A 381 8.96 8.72 7.05
C GLY A 381 7.90 8.33 8.10
N ASP A 382 8.27 7.70 9.22
CA ASP A 382 7.35 7.36 10.31
C ASP A 382 7.18 8.47 11.37
N ASP A 383 8.02 9.51 11.37
CA ASP A 383 7.87 10.68 12.23
C ASP A 383 6.73 11.59 11.74
N TYR A 384 5.93 12.11 12.67
CA TYR A 384 4.90 13.09 12.31
C TYR A 384 5.46 14.51 12.28
N SER A 385 6.27 14.88 13.27
CA SER A 385 6.62 16.29 13.54
C SER A 385 7.65 16.82 12.55
N THR A 386 8.66 16.01 12.22
CA THR A 386 9.81 16.43 11.39
C THR A 386 9.63 16.15 9.90
N THR A 387 8.77 15.20 9.53
CA THR A 387 8.64 14.75 8.14
C THR A 387 7.22 14.94 7.61
N PHE A 388 6.23 14.24 8.17
CA PHE A 388 4.85 14.31 7.68
C PHE A 388 4.24 15.71 7.75
N TYR A 389 4.37 16.40 8.89
CA TYR A 389 3.81 17.73 9.09
C TYR A 389 4.44 18.78 8.15
N ASN A 390 5.66 18.52 7.67
CA ASN A 390 6.43 19.41 6.80
C ASN A 390 6.22 19.17 5.31
N LEU A 391 5.33 18.26 4.95
CA LEU A 391 4.96 18.07 3.56
C LEU A 391 4.21 19.30 3.03
N VAL A 392 4.36 19.58 1.73
CA VAL A 392 3.85 20.83 1.14
C VAL A 392 2.33 20.93 1.27
N THR A 393 1.85 22.06 1.79
CA THR A 393 0.40 22.35 1.93
C THR A 393 -0.11 23.32 0.87
N HIS A 394 0.78 24.10 0.25
CA HIS A 394 0.47 25.29 -0.55
C HIS A 394 -0.54 26.24 0.12
N GLU A 395 -0.50 26.32 1.45
CA GLU A 395 -1.43 27.15 2.23
C GLU A 395 -1.41 28.62 1.81
N ASP A 396 -0.24 29.14 1.46
CA ASP A 396 0.00 30.50 0.97
C ASP A 396 -0.60 30.77 -0.42
N LYS A 397 -0.81 29.74 -1.23
CA LYS A 397 -1.36 29.83 -2.60
C LYS A 397 -2.86 29.49 -2.66
N ARG A 398 -3.46 29.08 -1.54
CA ARG A 398 -4.86 28.65 -1.49
C ARG A 398 -5.83 29.83 -1.58
N LEU A 399 -6.88 29.66 -2.38
CA LEU A 399 -8.03 30.56 -2.35
C LEU A 399 -8.79 30.41 -1.03
N PRO A 400 -9.37 31.49 -0.47
CA PRO A 400 -10.15 31.39 0.76
C PRO A 400 -11.30 30.38 0.69
N GLU A 401 -11.92 30.22 -0.48
CA GLU A 401 -12.98 29.23 -0.72
C GLU A 401 -12.48 27.78 -0.62
N ASP A 402 -11.24 27.51 -1.04
CA ASP A 402 -10.63 26.18 -0.91
C ASP A 402 -10.29 25.88 0.56
N ILE A 403 -9.74 26.87 1.29
CA ILE A 403 -9.49 26.75 2.73
C ILE A 403 -10.80 26.50 3.48
N PHE A 404 -11.86 27.25 3.15
CA PHE A 404 -13.19 27.09 3.73
C PHE A 404 -13.74 25.68 3.52
N HIS A 405 -13.63 25.16 2.30
CA HIS A 405 -14.06 23.80 1.98
C HIS A 405 -13.32 22.76 2.82
N ARG A 406 -11.99 22.86 2.95
CA ARG A 406 -11.20 21.92 3.77
C ARG A 406 -11.49 22.07 5.25
N ALA A 407 -11.67 23.30 5.74
CA ALA A 407 -12.04 23.55 7.12
C ALA A 407 -13.38 22.89 7.47
N TYR A 408 -14.33 22.92 6.54
CA TYR A 408 -15.61 22.22 6.69
C TYR A 408 -15.46 20.70 6.68
N MET A 409 -14.64 20.13 5.79
CA MET A 409 -14.32 18.69 5.83
C MET A 409 -13.64 18.29 7.15
N ALA A 410 -12.69 19.11 7.63
CA ALA A 410 -12.00 18.91 8.91
C ALA A 410 -12.98 19.00 10.09
N ALA A 411 -13.95 19.92 10.05
CA ALA A 411 -15.01 20.02 11.06
C ALA A 411 -15.81 18.71 11.17
N TRP A 412 -16.23 18.13 10.04
CA TRP A 412 -16.95 16.86 10.05
C TRP A 412 -16.08 15.70 10.54
N LEU A 413 -14.82 15.61 10.11
CA LEU A 413 -13.87 14.59 10.60
C LEU A 413 -13.61 14.73 12.12
N PHE A 414 -13.52 15.96 12.61
CA PHE A 414 -13.37 16.24 14.03
C PHE A 414 -14.61 15.79 14.81
N ARG A 415 -15.82 16.10 14.31
CA ARG A 415 -17.07 15.60 14.89
C ARG A 415 -17.14 14.08 14.92
N LEU A 416 -16.63 13.39 13.90
CA LEU A 416 -16.48 11.94 13.94
C LEU A 416 -15.55 11.48 15.09
N LEU A 417 -14.41 12.13 15.31
CA LEU A 417 -13.53 11.75 16.43
C LEU A 417 -14.21 11.85 17.80
N ARG A 418 -15.20 12.74 17.96
CA ARG A 418 -15.96 12.92 19.21
C ARG A 418 -16.91 11.77 19.52
N ILE A 419 -17.52 11.16 18.50
CA ILE A 419 -18.35 9.96 18.69
C ILE A 419 -17.52 8.71 18.97
N GLY A 420 -16.23 8.75 18.63
CA GLY A 420 -15.27 7.69 18.88
C GLY A 420 -14.73 7.66 20.31
N GLU A 421 -13.80 6.73 20.52
CA GLU A 421 -13.07 6.55 21.79
C GLU A 421 -11.70 7.21 21.76
N TYR A 422 -11.44 8.08 20.78
CA TYR A 422 -10.15 8.75 20.62
C TYR A 422 -9.94 9.87 21.63
N LEU A 423 -10.91 10.76 21.74
CA LEU A 423 -10.91 11.83 22.74
C LEU A 423 -11.41 11.26 24.07
N SER A 424 -10.76 11.64 25.17
CA SER A 424 -11.22 11.27 26.51
C SER A 424 -12.48 12.06 26.90
N GLU A 425 -13.38 11.46 27.69
CA GLU A 425 -14.68 12.07 28.04
C GLU A 425 -14.55 13.41 28.79
N ASN A 426 -13.47 13.59 29.56
CA ASN A 426 -13.16 14.85 30.24
C ASN A 426 -12.69 15.99 29.31
N VAL A 427 -12.34 15.67 28.06
CA VAL A 427 -11.89 16.65 27.05
C VAL A 427 -13.02 17.01 26.09
N LYS A 428 -13.97 16.09 25.87
CA LYS A 428 -15.10 16.29 24.93
C LYS A 428 -16.01 17.41 25.43
N THR A 429 -16.15 18.45 24.63
CA THR A 429 -17.20 19.44 24.85
C THR A 429 -18.55 18.91 24.34
N ILE A 430 -19.62 19.71 24.37
CA ILE A 430 -20.92 19.34 23.77
C ILE A 430 -20.86 19.53 22.25
N ASP A 431 -21.41 18.58 21.46
CA ASP A 431 -21.45 18.67 19.99
C ASP A 431 -22.56 19.61 19.50
N SER A 432 -22.39 20.91 19.77
CA SER A 432 -23.33 21.97 19.37
C SER A 432 -22.58 23.23 18.93
N ALA A 433 -23.21 24.05 18.08
CA ALA A 433 -22.68 25.32 17.60
C ALA A 433 -22.48 26.36 18.71
N ASP A 434 -23.21 26.24 19.82
CA ASP A 434 -23.09 27.12 20.99
C ASP A 434 -21.91 26.75 21.91
N SER A 435 -21.24 25.63 21.63
CA SER A 435 -20.19 25.10 22.49
C SER A 435 -18.81 25.65 22.11
N LYS A 436 -18.07 26.11 23.11
CA LYS A 436 -16.66 26.48 22.94
C LYS A 436 -15.79 25.24 23.08
N LEU A 437 -15.02 24.92 22.04
CA LEU A 437 -14.08 23.80 22.04
C LEU A 437 -12.98 23.99 23.11
N SER A 438 -12.50 22.89 23.67
CA SER A 438 -11.33 22.88 24.53
C SER A 438 -10.04 23.15 23.74
N ASP A 439 -8.96 23.48 24.45
CA ASP A 439 -7.64 23.74 23.88
C ASP A 439 -7.03 22.51 23.17
N GLU A 440 -7.40 21.31 23.63
CA GLU A 440 -7.05 20.02 23.04
C GLU A 440 -7.88 19.74 21.79
N GLU A 441 -9.19 19.98 21.84
CA GLU A 441 -10.10 19.83 20.69
C GLU A 441 -9.71 20.77 19.54
N LEU A 442 -9.42 22.04 19.85
CA LEU A 442 -8.93 23.02 18.87
C LEU A 442 -7.64 22.56 18.19
N PHE A 443 -6.72 21.98 18.96
CA PHE A 443 -5.46 21.48 18.42
C PHE A 443 -5.69 20.31 17.45
N ILE A 444 -6.51 19.31 17.83
CA ILE A 444 -6.85 18.18 16.95
C ILE A 444 -7.58 18.65 15.68
N ALA A 445 -8.54 19.56 15.81
CA ALA A 445 -9.27 20.14 14.68
C ALA A 445 -8.32 20.86 13.71
N GLY A 446 -7.38 21.65 14.23
CA GLY A 446 -6.35 22.31 13.44
C GLY A 446 -5.42 21.32 12.72
N LEU A 447 -5.02 20.22 13.38
CA LEU A 447 -4.22 19.17 12.75
C LEU A 447 -4.97 18.47 11.60
N LEU A 448 -6.27 18.23 11.75
CA LEU A 448 -7.08 17.64 10.68
C LEU A 448 -7.10 18.54 9.43
N LEU A 449 -7.28 19.85 9.60
CA LEU A 449 -7.23 20.80 8.49
C LEU A 449 -5.83 20.86 7.86
N HIS A 450 -4.76 20.91 8.68
CA HIS A 450 -3.38 20.84 8.19
C HIS A 450 -3.15 19.57 7.34
N ASN A 451 -3.57 18.42 7.86
CA ASN A 451 -3.45 17.13 7.17
C ASN A 451 -4.23 17.12 5.84
N LEU A 452 -5.45 17.67 5.80
CA LEU A 452 -6.22 17.76 4.54
C LEU A 452 -5.57 18.67 3.51
N GLN A 453 -4.85 19.72 3.93
CA GLN A 453 -4.11 20.58 3.01
C GLN A 453 -2.90 19.86 2.41
N LEU A 454 -2.08 19.16 3.22
CA LEU A 454 -0.93 18.44 2.68
C LEU A 454 -1.33 17.19 1.87
N LEU A 455 -2.40 16.49 2.23
CA LEU A 455 -2.72 15.19 1.62
C LEU A 455 -3.15 15.28 0.15
N GLN A 456 -3.63 16.43 -0.32
CA GLN A 456 -3.93 16.66 -1.74
C GLN A 456 -2.71 16.43 -2.63
N PHE A 457 -1.53 16.83 -2.16
CA PHE A 457 -0.31 16.86 -2.99
C PHE A 457 0.62 15.69 -2.72
N ASN A 458 0.54 15.09 -1.52
CA ASN A 458 1.55 14.15 -1.04
C ASN A 458 1.05 12.71 -0.86
N SER A 459 -0.23 12.44 -1.14
CA SER A 459 -0.80 11.09 -1.02
C SER A 459 -0.58 10.25 -2.28
N HIS A 460 -0.47 8.94 -2.08
CA HIS A 460 -0.13 7.97 -3.11
C HIS A 460 -1.17 6.84 -3.15
N GLU A 461 -1.53 6.43 -4.36
CA GLU A 461 -2.36 5.25 -4.58
C GLU A 461 -1.54 3.97 -4.37
N ILE A 462 -2.01 3.10 -3.47
CA ILE A 462 -1.51 1.73 -3.30
C ILE A 462 -2.39 0.83 -4.16
N SER A 463 -1.73 0.09 -5.06
CA SER A 463 -2.42 -0.70 -6.08
C SER A 463 -1.99 -2.17 -6.09
N GLU A 464 -2.87 -3.02 -6.59
CA GLU A 464 -2.64 -4.43 -6.88
C GLU A 464 -2.81 -4.68 -8.38
N LEU A 465 -1.97 -5.53 -8.96
CA LEU A 465 -2.14 -6.00 -10.34
C LEU A 465 -3.12 -7.17 -10.37
N ILE A 466 -4.30 -6.96 -10.94
CA ILE A 466 -5.30 -8.01 -11.13
C ILE A 466 -5.09 -8.67 -12.48
N ARG A 467 -4.96 -9.99 -12.46
CA ARG A 467 -4.89 -10.85 -13.65
C ARG A 467 -6.11 -11.77 -13.68
N PRO A 468 -6.85 -11.86 -14.81
CA PRO A 468 -7.93 -12.84 -14.90
C PRO A 468 -7.39 -14.27 -14.78
N LYS A 469 -8.12 -15.15 -14.10
CA LYS A 469 -7.75 -16.58 -14.02
C LYS A 469 -7.66 -17.21 -15.41
N GLY A 470 -6.65 -18.07 -15.59
CA GLY A 470 -6.38 -18.75 -16.86
C GLY A 470 -5.56 -17.92 -17.86
N GLU A 471 -5.42 -16.61 -17.65
CA GLU A 471 -4.61 -15.75 -18.52
C GLU A 471 -3.12 -15.85 -18.19
N LYS A 472 -2.32 -16.27 -19.17
CA LYS A 472 -0.87 -16.40 -19.04
C LYS A 472 -0.15 -15.07 -19.24
N THR A 473 -0.69 -14.18 -20.08
CA THR A 473 -0.09 -12.88 -20.40
C THR A 473 -0.63 -11.76 -19.50
N LEU A 474 0.03 -10.60 -19.55
CA LEU A 474 -0.40 -9.38 -18.86
C LEU A 474 -1.35 -8.49 -19.69
N ALA A 475 -1.72 -8.91 -20.90
CA ALA A 475 -2.51 -8.10 -21.82
C ALA A 475 -3.88 -7.69 -21.25
N LYS A 476 -4.48 -8.55 -20.43
CA LYS A 476 -5.76 -8.29 -19.73
C LYS A 476 -5.56 -7.87 -18.27
N ALA A 477 -4.32 -7.72 -17.82
CA ALA A 477 -4.04 -7.33 -16.45
C ALA A 477 -4.41 -5.86 -16.22
N LYS A 478 -4.96 -5.55 -15.05
CA LYS A 478 -5.36 -4.20 -14.67
C LYS A 478 -4.77 -3.83 -13.33
N SER A 479 -4.24 -2.61 -13.21
CA SER A 479 -3.88 -2.07 -11.91
C SER A 479 -5.16 -1.60 -11.21
N MET A 480 -5.44 -2.17 -10.04
CA MET A 480 -6.58 -1.82 -9.20
C MET A 480 -6.08 -1.02 -8.01
N PHE A 481 -6.63 0.18 -7.82
CA PHE A 481 -6.42 0.98 -6.63
C PHE A 481 -7.14 0.30 -5.45
N ILE A 482 -6.40 -0.05 -4.40
CA ILE A 482 -6.94 -0.79 -3.23
C ILE A 482 -6.92 0.03 -1.93
N GLY A 483 -6.15 1.12 -1.88
CA GLY A 483 -6.02 1.97 -0.70
C GLY A 483 -5.01 3.08 -0.87
N GLY A 484 -5.09 4.13 -0.06
CA GLY A 484 -4.15 5.26 -0.10
C GLY A 484 -3.04 5.14 0.95
N GLY A 485 -1.92 5.82 0.74
CA GLY A 485 -0.88 6.00 1.75
C GLY A 485 -0.04 7.25 1.53
N VAL A 486 0.74 7.63 2.55
CA VAL A 486 1.66 8.77 2.48
C VAL A 486 3.09 8.27 2.67
N TYR A 487 3.98 8.66 1.78
CA TYR A 487 5.38 8.21 1.73
C TYR A 487 6.24 9.47 1.73
N PRO A 488 6.59 10.02 2.91
CA PRO A 488 7.18 11.37 3.00
C PRO A 488 8.51 11.54 2.27
N THR A 489 9.26 10.47 2.03
CA THR A 489 10.51 10.52 1.25
C THR A 489 10.22 10.52 -0.24
N VAL A 490 9.33 9.64 -0.70
CA VAL A 490 8.93 9.60 -2.12
C VAL A 490 8.19 10.86 -2.54
N ALA A 491 7.42 11.48 -1.65
CA ALA A 491 6.73 12.75 -1.91
C ALA A 491 7.67 13.94 -2.26
N MET A 492 8.99 13.78 -2.09
CA MET A 492 10.01 14.76 -2.52
C MET A 492 10.53 14.51 -3.95
N LEU A 493 10.06 13.48 -4.66
CA LEU A 493 10.40 13.27 -6.06
C LEU A 493 9.45 14.10 -6.91
N ASN A 494 9.97 15.12 -7.57
CA ASN A 494 9.18 15.95 -8.47
C ASN A 494 8.73 15.22 -9.72
N HIS A 495 7.79 15.85 -10.41
CA HIS A 495 7.16 15.31 -11.60
C HIS A 495 8.01 15.45 -12.87
N SER A 496 8.02 14.40 -13.69
CA SER A 496 8.33 14.50 -15.13
C SER A 496 7.31 13.74 -15.98
N CYS A 497 6.99 14.28 -17.16
CA CYS A 497 6.21 13.57 -18.17
C CYS A 497 7.02 12.45 -18.84
N ASN A 498 8.35 12.45 -18.70
CA ASN A 498 9.27 11.34 -19.00
C ASN A 498 10.06 10.97 -17.72
N PRO A 499 9.45 10.19 -16.81
CA PRO A 499 10.03 9.95 -15.48
C PRO A 499 11.33 9.14 -15.55
N GLY A 500 12.23 9.40 -14.59
CA GLY A 500 13.44 8.61 -14.39
C GLY A 500 13.19 7.27 -13.70
N VAL A 501 12.09 7.19 -12.93
CA VAL A 501 11.77 6.05 -12.08
C VAL A 501 10.33 5.56 -12.26
N ILE A 502 10.09 4.32 -11.85
CA ILE A 502 8.74 3.78 -11.59
C ILE A 502 8.61 3.40 -10.13
N ARG A 503 7.36 3.39 -9.66
CA ARG A 503 6.99 2.86 -8.35
C ARG A 503 6.10 1.62 -8.47
N TYR A 504 6.27 0.69 -7.56
CA TYR A 504 5.38 -0.46 -7.35
C TYR A 504 5.38 -0.85 -5.87
N PHE A 505 4.42 -1.69 -5.47
CA PHE A 505 4.22 -2.03 -4.06
C PHE A 505 4.47 -3.51 -3.79
N ILE A 506 5.08 -3.78 -2.62
CA ILE A 506 5.11 -5.11 -2.00
C ILE A 506 4.44 -4.98 -0.63
N GLY A 507 3.25 -5.58 -0.50
CA GLY A 507 2.32 -5.23 0.56
C GLY A 507 1.97 -3.75 0.48
N THR A 508 2.38 -2.98 1.48
CA THR A 508 2.24 -1.52 1.47
C THR A 508 3.59 -0.81 1.38
N THR A 509 4.71 -1.51 1.21
CA THR A 509 6.01 -0.87 1.05
C THR A 509 6.18 -0.46 -0.40
N MET A 510 6.52 0.80 -0.65
CA MET A 510 6.78 1.31 -1.98
C MET A 510 8.24 1.06 -2.36
N ILE A 511 8.43 0.55 -3.57
CA ILE A 511 9.73 0.34 -4.20
C ILE A 511 9.85 1.28 -5.38
N VAL A 512 10.89 2.12 -5.40
CA VAL A 512 11.19 3.06 -6.49
C VAL A 512 12.41 2.58 -7.25
N ARG A 513 12.24 2.32 -8.55
CA ARG A 513 13.25 1.73 -9.43
C ARG A 513 13.53 2.63 -10.62
N ALA A 514 14.80 2.84 -10.95
CA ALA A 514 15.20 3.54 -12.16
C ALA A 514 14.77 2.76 -13.43
N ILE A 515 14.21 3.48 -14.41
CA ILE A 515 13.79 2.94 -15.72
C ILE A 515 14.50 3.61 -16.89
N ARG A 516 15.57 4.33 -16.59
CA ARG A 516 16.54 4.89 -17.52
C ARG A 516 17.81 5.20 -16.76
N THR A 517 18.89 5.46 -17.49
CA THR A 517 20.09 6.04 -16.91
C THR A 517 19.75 7.45 -16.41
N ILE A 518 20.13 7.74 -15.15
CA ILE A 518 20.00 9.06 -14.54
C ILE A 518 21.40 9.55 -14.23
N GLY A 519 21.82 10.64 -14.85
CA GLY A 519 23.17 11.17 -14.73
C GLY A 519 23.45 11.78 -13.35
N ALA A 520 24.72 11.87 -12.96
CA ALA A 520 25.09 12.59 -11.74
C ALA A 520 24.66 14.07 -11.82
N GLY A 521 24.01 14.56 -10.78
CA GLY A 521 23.43 15.91 -10.74
C GLY A 521 22.06 16.02 -11.41
N GLU A 522 21.56 14.97 -12.07
CA GLU A 522 20.23 14.97 -12.67
C GLU A 522 19.15 14.73 -11.62
N GLU A 523 18.00 15.38 -11.80
CA GLU A 523 16.81 15.20 -10.97
C GLU A 523 16.21 13.79 -11.15
N ILE A 524 15.98 13.12 -10.03
CA ILE A 524 15.29 11.83 -9.97
C ILE A 524 13.79 12.12 -9.93
N SER A 525 13.19 12.20 -11.12
CA SER A 525 11.78 12.55 -11.28
C SER A 525 10.87 11.31 -11.34
N GLU A 526 9.71 11.37 -10.68
CA GLU A 526 8.63 10.39 -10.82
C GLU A 526 7.48 10.91 -11.70
N ASN A 527 6.43 10.10 -11.87
CA ASN A 527 5.25 10.49 -12.64
C ASN A 527 4.02 10.65 -11.73
N TYR A 528 3.35 11.79 -11.86
CA TYR A 528 2.15 12.15 -11.07
C TYR A 528 0.85 11.80 -11.82
N GLY A 529 0.92 11.00 -12.88
CA GLY A 529 -0.22 10.59 -13.71
C GLY A 529 -0.08 11.01 -15.17
N PRO A 530 0.04 12.32 -15.49
CA PRO A 530 0.20 12.77 -16.88
C PRO A 530 1.55 12.34 -17.48
N ILE A 531 1.54 11.57 -18.57
CA ILE A 531 2.74 11.04 -19.24
C ILE A 531 2.69 11.34 -20.74
N PHE A 532 3.83 11.66 -21.35
CA PHE A 532 3.84 12.11 -22.76
C PHE A 532 3.44 11.03 -23.76
N THR A 533 3.63 9.75 -23.39
CA THR A 533 3.39 8.62 -24.29
C THR A 533 1.94 8.43 -24.68
N THR A 534 0.98 8.94 -23.88
CA THR A 534 -0.46 8.71 -24.09
C THR A 534 -1.33 9.95 -23.88
N MET A 535 -0.76 11.08 -23.50
CA MET A 535 -1.53 12.29 -23.18
C MET A 535 -0.88 13.53 -23.83
N PRO A 536 -1.63 14.33 -24.61
CA PRO A 536 -1.09 15.53 -25.26
C PRO A 536 -0.57 16.58 -24.27
N GLU A 537 0.44 17.35 -24.67
CA GLU A 537 1.12 18.32 -23.79
C GLU A 537 0.17 19.30 -23.10
N SER A 538 -0.78 19.87 -23.85
CA SER A 538 -1.76 20.82 -23.32
C SER A 538 -2.62 20.22 -22.21
N GLU A 539 -3.03 18.96 -22.35
CA GLU A 539 -3.78 18.24 -21.33
C GLU A 539 -2.90 17.87 -20.14
N ARG A 540 -1.64 17.45 -20.36
CA ARG A 540 -0.69 17.15 -19.28
C ARG A 540 -0.49 18.38 -18.39
N LYS A 541 -0.12 19.51 -18.98
CA LYS A 541 0.09 20.77 -18.27
C LYS A 541 -1.19 21.24 -17.57
N ARG A 542 -2.36 21.12 -18.21
CA ARG A 542 -3.65 21.46 -17.60
C ARG A 542 -3.94 20.63 -16.35
N LYS A 543 -3.76 19.31 -16.39
CA LYS A 543 -4.01 18.42 -15.23
C LYS A 543 -3.07 18.75 -14.07
N LEU A 544 -1.78 18.96 -14.36
CA LEU A 544 -0.79 19.32 -13.35
C LEU A 544 -1.10 20.68 -12.72
N ARG A 545 -1.46 21.69 -13.51
CA ARG A 545 -1.89 23.00 -12.98
C ARG A 545 -3.11 22.90 -12.09
N VAL A 546 -4.08 22.04 -12.39
CA VAL A 546 -5.31 21.91 -11.59
C VAL A 546 -5.06 21.15 -10.29
N GLN A 547 -4.29 20.06 -10.36
CA GLN A 547 -4.13 19.15 -9.22
C GLN A 547 -2.96 19.52 -8.30
N TYR A 548 -1.85 19.99 -8.87
CA TYR A 548 -0.56 20.21 -8.21
C TYR A 548 -0.06 21.66 -8.29
N TRP A 549 -0.73 22.53 -9.04
CA TRP A 549 -0.49 23.99 -9.07
C TRP A 549 0.89 24.41 -9.58
N PHE A 550 1.41 23.67 -10.56
CA PHE A 550 2.63 24.05 -11.27
C PHE A 550 2.51 23.78 -12.78
N ASP A 551 3.39 24.40 -13.56
CA ASP A 551 3.58 24.16 -14.98
C ASP A 551 4.80 23.27 -15.24
N CYS A 552 4.59 22.14 -15.91
CA CYS A 552 5.66 21.19 -16.17
C CYS A 552 6.58 21.66 -17.30
N ASN A 553 7.88 21.75 -17.00
CA ASN A 553 8.95 22.13 -17.93
C ASN A 553 9.95 20.98 -18.17
N CYS A 554 9.57 19.73 -17.91
CA CYS A 554 10.41 18.57 -18.21
C CYS A 554 10.76 18.51 -19.71
N GLU A 555 11.80 17.75 -20.06
CA GLU A 555 12.30 17.61 -21.44
C GLU A 555 11.22 17.28 -22.48
N ALA A 556 10.19 16.48 -22.11
CA ALA A 556 9.10 16.15 -23.01
C ALA A 556 8.12 17.32 -23.24
N CYS A 557 7.94 18.19 -22.26
CA CYS A 557 7.10 19.38 -22.36
C CYS A 557 7.85 20.55 -22.99
N SER A 558 9.12 20.76 -22.65
CA SER A 558 9.95 21.81 -23.21
C SER A 558 10.40 21.50 -24.65
N GLY A 559 10.59 20.22 -24.96
CA GLY A 559 10.90 19.75 -26.31
C GLY A 559 9.68 19.49 -27.19
N HIS A 560 8.46 19.78 -26.73
CA HIS A 560 7.20 19.54 -27.45
C HIS A 560 7.12 18.12 -28.05
N TRP A 561 7.45 17.10 -27.25
CA TRP A 561 7.48 15.72 -27.75
C TRP A 561 6.07 15.29 -28.17
N PRO A 562 5.93 14.67 -29.37
CA PRO A 562 4.66 14.13 -29.83
C PRO A 562 4.27 12.89 -29.00
N LEU A 563 3.06 12.38 -29.20
CA LEU A 563 2.66 11.11 -28.59
C LEU A 563 3.54 9.96 -29.08
N LEU A 564 3.55 8.85 -28.32
CA LEU A 564 4.42 7.71 -28.63
C LEU A 564 4.11 7.08 -30.00
N ASP A 565 2.84 7.08 -30.40
CA ASP A 565 2.35 6.56 -31.67
C ASP A 565 2.53 7.55 -32.84
N GLU A 566 2.75 8.83 -32.55
CA GLU A 566 3.03 9.90 -33.50
C GLU A 566 4.54 10.07 -33.80
N LEU A 567 5.42 9.37 -33.07
CA LEU A 567 6.86 9.38 -33.35
C LEU A 567 7.15 8.75 -34.71
N ASP A 568 7.84 9.50 -35.59
CA ASP A 568 8.29 9.02 -36.89
C ASP A 568 9.38 7.93 -36.71
N PRO A 569 9.09 6.66 -37.05
CA PRO A 569 10.06 5.58 -36.89
C PRO A 569 11.22 5.65 -37.89
N THR A 570 11.12 6.49 -38.93
CA THR A 570 12.17 6.67 -39.93
C THR A 570 13.23 7.68 -39.49
N VAL A 571 13.05 8.37 -38.36
CA VAL A 571 14.00 9.34 -37.82
C VAL A 571 14.64 8.79 -36.54
N LEU A 572 15.89 8.39 -36.65
CA LEU A 572 16.74 7.98 -35.54
C LEU A 572 17.38 9.19 -34.88
N ARG A 573 17.63 9.08 -33.57
CA ARG A 573 18.14 10.17 -32.73
C ARG A 573 19.40 9.71 -32.00
N PHE A 574 20.55 10.24 -32.38
CA PHE A 574 21.85 9.86 -31.78
C PHE A 574 22.40 10.98 -30.89
N LYS A 575 23.04 10.58 -29.80
CA LYS A 575 23.86 11.49 -28.98
C LYS A 575 25.14 11.82 -29.73
N CYS A 576 25.55 13.08 -29.75
CA CYS A 576 26.86 13.45 -30.27
C CYS A 576 27.98 12.81 -29.42
N GLU A 577 28.97 12.17 -30.06
CA GLU A 577 30.11 11.51 -29.40
C GLU A 577 31.01 12.46 -28.59
N THR A 578 30.88 13.78 -28.79
CA THR A 578 31.54 14.78 -27.92
C THR A 578 31.00 14.75 -26.49
N GLY A 579 29.87 14.07 -26.26
CA GLY A 579 29.32 13.82 -24.94
C GLY A 579 28.53 15.00 -24.37
N PRO A 580 28.33 15.04 -23.04
CA PRO A 580 27.50 16.03 -22.36
C PRO A 580 27.94 17.49 -22.59
N SER A 581 29.23 17.73 -22.86
CA SER A 581 29.76 19.06 -23.18
C SER A 581 29.18 19.64 -24.47
N CYS A 582 28.86 18.77 -25.44
CA CYS A 582 28.13 19.15 -26.64
C CYS A 582 26.62 19.06 -26.40
N GLY A 583 26.14 17.91 -25.93
CA GLY A 583 24.71 17.69 -25.66
C GLY A 583 23.80 17.80 -26.89
N ASN A 584 24.34 17.83 -28.11
CA ASN A 584 23.53 17.90 -29.33
C ASN A 584 22.94 16.53 -29.68
N VAL A 585 21.74 16.55 -30.25
CA VAL A 585 21.05 15.36 -30.78
C VAL A 585 21.13 15.41 -32.30
N LEU A 586 21.62 14.33 -32.89
CA LEU A 586 21.74 14.16 -34.33
C LEU A 586 20.51 13.41 -34.84
N LEU A 587 19.73 14.06 -35.70
CA LEU A 587 18.58 13.45 -36.37
C LEU A 587 19.05 12.81 -37.67
N VAL A 588 18.81 11.52 -37.82
CA VAL A 588 19.32 10.71 -38.93
C VAL A 588 18.17 9.89 -39.50
N ARG A 589 17.96 9.95 -40.81
CA ARG A 589 16.96 9.09 -41.45
C ARG A 589 17.45 7.65 -41.51
N SER A 590 16.55 6.69 -41.31
CA SER A 590 16.86 5.26 -41.33
C SER A 590 17.33 4.74 -42.70
N ASP A 591 17.09 5.50 -43.77
CA ASP A 591 17.51 5.21 -45.15
C ASP A 591 18.88 5.83 -45.51
N THR A 592 19.58 6.45 -44.54
CA THR A 592 20.91 7.03 -44.78
C THR A 592 21.95 5.97 -45.13
N ASN A 593 22.87 6.31 -46.03
CA ASN A 593 24.09 5.56 -46.30
C ASN A 593 25.32 6.18 -45.63
N GLU A 594 25.15 7.30 -44.90
CA GLU A 594 26.24 7.98 -44.19
C GLU A 594 26.34 7.48 -42.75
N PHE A 595 27.52 6.97 -42.37
CA PHE A 595 27.80 6.53 -41.00
C PHE A 595 28.49 7.59 -40.13
N MET A 596 29.04 8.63 -40.77
CA MET A 596 29.75 9.71 -40.09
C MET A 596 28.91 10.99 -40.18
N ILE A 597 28.15 11.28 -39.13
CA ILE A 597 27.21 12.40 -39.12
C ILE A 597 27.87 13.62 -38.49
N GLY A 598 27.95 14.72 -39.24
CA GLY A 598 28.48 15.99 -38.75
C GLY A 598 27.57 16.62 -37.70
N CYS A 599 28.12 17.05 -36.57
CA CYS A 599 27.39 17.77 -35.55
C CYS A 599 27.43 19.28 -35.80
N ALA A 600 26.28 19.88 -36.08
CA ALA A 600 26.17 21.32 -36.29
C ALA A 600 26.60 22.18 -35.08
N LYS A 601 26.55 21.63 -33.86
CA LYS A 601 26.90 22.36 -32.63
C LYS A 601 28.39 22.38 -32.33
N CYS A 602 29.09 21.24 -32.42
CA CYS A 602 30.51 21.14 -32.06
C CYS A 602 31.45 20.98 -33.26
N GLY A 603 30.91 20.84 -34.48
CA GLY A 603 31.67 20.66 -35.71
C GLY A 603 32.34 19.28 -35.88
N LYS A 604 32.24 18.40 -34.88
CA LYS A 604 32.82 17.04 -34.95
C LYS A 604 31.85 16.06 -35.61
N SER A 605 32.39 15.02 -36.24
CA SER A 605 31.59 13.91 -36.78
C SER A 605 31.35 12.84 -35.72
N THR A 606 30.17 12.22 -35.75
CA THR A 606 29.77 11.12 -34.86
C THR A 606 29.58 9.84 -35.68
N ASN A 607 30.19 8.74 -35.23
CA ASN A 607 30.04 7.44 -35.86
C ASN A 607 28.75 6.73 -35.38
N ILE A 608 27.70 6.76 -36.20
CA ILE A 608 26.40 6.17 -35.83
C ILE A 608 26.35 4.64 -35.95
N LEU A 609 27.38 3.99 -36.55
CA LEU A 609 27.41 2.54 -36.75
C LEU A 609 27.30 1.79 -35.42
N LYS A 610 27.89 2.33 -34.34
CA LYS A 610 27.77 1.74 -32.99
C LYS A 610 26.30 1.67 -32.55
N GLY A 611 25.55 2.76 -32.70
CA GLY A 611 24.15 2.80 -32.27
C GLY A 611 23.21 2.04 -33.21
N LEU A 612 23.49 1.99 -34.52
CA LEU A 612 22.76 1.12 -35.46
C LEU A 612 22.93 -0.36 -35.10
N LYS A 613 24.15 -0.77 -34.77
CA LYS A 613 24.42 -2.13 -34.29
C LYS A 613 23.67 -2.42 -32.98
N ILE A 614 23.67 -1.48 -32.04
CA ILE A 614 22.90 -1.62 -30.79
C ILE A 614 21.42 -1.83 -31.06
N LEU A 615 20.80 -1.02 -31.94
CA LEU A 615 19.39 -1.18 -32.32
C LEU A 615 19.13 -2.61 -32.84
N GLN A 616 19.95 -3.07 -33.78
CA GLN A 616 19.87 -4.42 -34.34
C GLN A 616 20.04 -5.53 -33.27
N ASP A 617 21.02 -5.38 -32.38
CA ASP A 617 21.30 -6.34 -31.32
C ASP A 617 20.14 -6.39 -30.29
N THR A 618 19.50 -5.24 -30.03
CA THR A 618 18.38 -5.15 -29.08
C THR A 618 17.08 -5.76 -29.60
N ASP A 619 16.87 -5.88 -30.91
CA ASP A 619 15.66 -6.50 -31.48
C ASP A 619 15.48 -7.97 -31.07
N ALA A 620 16.56 -8.75 -31.10
CA ALA A 620 16.53 -10.14 -30.68
C ALA A 620 16.24 -10.23 -29.17
N LEU A 621 16.90 -9.40 -28.38
CA LEU A 621 16.72 -9.35 -26.93
C LEU A 621 15.31 -8.91 -26.55
N PHE A 622 14.72 -7.97 -27.28
CA PHE A 622 13.35 -7.49 -27.08
C PHE A 622 12.32 -8.60 -27.31
N ARG A 623 12.49 -9.39 -28.38
CA ARG A 623 11.64 -10.56 -28.64
C ARG A 623 11.72 -11.57 -27.50
N THR A 624 12.92 -11.91 -27.04
CA THR A 624 13.11 -12.80 -25.89
C THR A 624 12.49 -12.23 -24.61
N ALA A 625 12.67 -10.93 -24.33
CA ALA A 625 12.09 -10.27 -23.17
C ALA A 625 10.56 -10.33 -23.18
N SER A 626 9.96 -10.07 -24.34
CA SER A 626 8.52 -10.10 -24.55
C SER A 626 7.95 -11.52 -24.40
N THR A 627 8.62 -12.53 -24.96
CA THR A 627 8.24 -13.94 -24.75
C THR A 627 8.32 -14.33 -23.28
N ASN A 628 9.37 -13.93 -22.56
CA ASN A 628 9.49 -14.22 -21.13
C ASN A 628 8.35 -13.56 -20.34
N LEU A 629 7.98 -12.32 -20.67
CA LEU A 629 6.88 -11.61 -20.05
C LEU A 629 5.54 -12.33 -20.28
N GLU A 630 5.27 -12.78 -21.50
CA GLU A 630 4.06 -13.53 -21.86
C GLU A 630 3.98 -14.90 -21.18
N GLN A 631 5.12 -15.53 -20.91
CA GLN A 631 5.23 -16.79 -20.17
C GLN A 631 5.18 -16.61 -18.64
N GLY A 632 5.09 -15.37 -18.14
CA GLY A 632 5.10 -15.06 -16.71
C GLY A 632 6.49 -15.17 -16.05
N GLN A 633 7.55 -15.29 -16.84
CA GLN A 633 8.95 -15.27 -16.39
C GLN A 633 9.42 -13.83 -16.15
N ASN A 634 8.74 -13.15 -15.23
CA ASN A 634 8.84 -11.70 -15.03
C ASN A 634 10.25 -11.24 -14.61
N GLU A 635 10.99 -12.05 -13.85
CA GLU A 635 12.37 -11.71 -13.45
C GLU A 635 13.34 -11.74 -14.64
N GLN A 636 13.22 -12.76 -15.51
CA GLN A 636 14.02 -12.90 -16.72
C GLN A 636 13.67 -11.80 -17.72
N ALA A 637 12.37 -11.52 -17.92
CA ALA A 637 11.90 -10.43 -18.77
C ALA A 637 12.41 -9.06 -18.28
N LEU A 638 12.30 -8.79 -16.97
CA LEU A 638 12.79 -7.56 -16.37
C LEU A 638 14.28 -7.36 -16.65
N LYS A 639 15.10 -8.40 -16.42
CA LYS A 639 16.55 -8.32 -16.67
C LYS A 639 16.85 -7.99 -18.14
N ALA A 640 16.14 -8.61 -19.07
CA ALA A 640 16.34 -8.37 -20.50
C ALA A 640 15.93 -6.95 -20.91
N TYR A 641 14.76 -6.45 -20.47
CA TYR A 641 14.35 -5.08 -20.76
C TYR A 641 15.31 -4.03 -20.19
N LEU A 642 15.82 -4.24 -18.97
CA LEU A 642 16.79 -3.34 -18.34
C LEU A 642 18.11 -3.29 -19.12
N GLU A 643 18.57 -4.43 -19.65
CA GLU A 643 19.77 -4.49 -20.48
C GLU A 643 19.57 -3.75 -21.81
N ILE A 644 18.39 -3.89 -22.44
CA ILE A 644 18.03 -3.11 -23.65
C ILE A 644 18.10 -1.62 -23.36
N LEU A 645 17.45 -1.15 -22.28
CA LEU A 645 17.44 0.27 -21.92
C LEU A 645 18.87 0.81 -21.70
N LYS A 646 19.72 0.04 -21.03
CA LYS A 646 21.11 0.39 -20.80
C LYS A 646 21.88 0.54 -22.13
N LEU A 647 21.71 -0.41 -23.06
CA LEU A 647 22.38 -0.35 -24.36
C LEU A 647 21.90 0.84 -25.20
N LEU A 648 20.59 1.07 -25.26
CA LEU A 648 20.01 2.21 -25.99
C LEU A 648 20.47 3.56 -25.42
N ASP A 649 20.57 3.67 -24.09
CA ASP A 649 21.03 4.89 -23.41
C ASP A 649 22.48 5.27 -23.77
N GLU A 650 23.33 4.34 -24.18
CA GLU A 650 24.74 4.67 -24.48
C GLU A 650 24.90 5.58 -25.70
N THR A 651 24.02 5.46 -26.69
CA THR A 651 24.23 6.08 -28.01
C THR A 651 23.04 6.88 -28.52
N LEU A 652 21.83 6.55 -28.07
CA LEU A 652 20.61 7.16 -28.60
C LEU A 652 20.08 8.26 -27.67
N ALA A 653 19.31 9.19 -28.23
CA ALA A 653 18.71 10.30 -27.52
C ALA A 653 17.18 10.26 -27.62
N LEU A 654 16.49 10.52 -26.50
CA LEU A 654 15.03 10.49 -26.43
C LEU A 654 14.36 11.64 -27.22
N PRO A 655 13.07 11.49 -27.60
CA PRO A 655 12.22 10.30 -27.43
C PRO A 655 12.47 9.22 -28.50
N ILE A 656 12.43 7.95 -28.12
CA ILE A 656 12.60 6.80 -29.02
C ILE A 656 11.50 5.79 -28.72
N LYS A 657 10.75 5.37 -29.75
CA LYS A 657 9.59 4.50 -29.58
C LYS A 657 9.95 3.20 -28.84
N ASP A 658 10.93 2.46 -29.34
CA ASP A 658 11.32 1.16 -28.78
C ASP A 658 11.84 1.27 -27.34
N TYR A 659 12.48 2.38 -27.00
CA TYR A 659 12.93 2.68 -25.65
C TYR A 659 11.74 2.77 -24.67
N HIS A 660 10.73 3.56 -25.00
CA HIS A 660 9.56 3.73 -24.13
C HIS A 660 8.69 2.47 -24.08
N VAL A 661 8.67 1.66 -25.15
CA VAL A 661 8.07 0.32 -25.12
C VAL A 661 8.81 -0.59 -24.14
N CYS A 662 10.15 -0.56 -24.11
CA CYS A 662 10.95 -1.28 -23.11
C CYS A 662 10.67 -0.79 -21.69
N GLN A 663 10.54 0.52 -21.46
CA GLN A 663 10.16 1.06 -20.14
C GLN A 663 8.79 0.54 -19.68
N GLN A 664 7.82 0.39 -20.59
CA GLN A 664 6.55 -0.26 -20.26
C GLN A 664 6.71 -1.74 -19.93
N GLY A 665 7.60 -2.46 -20.63
CA GLY A 665 7.99 -3.82 -20.28
C GLY A 665 8.54 -3.92 -18.84
N VAL A 666 9.47 -3.03 -18.46
CA VAL A 666 10.01 -2.94 -17.10
C VAL A 666 8.91 -2.67 -16.07
N ARG A 667 7.99 -1.74 -16.37
CA ARG A 667 6.84 -1.43 -15.50
C ARG A 667 5.96 -2.65 -15.28
N LEU A 668 5.56 -3.34 -16.35
CA LEU A 668 4.72 -4.53 -16.27
C LEU A 668 5.37 -5.66 -15.46
N CYS A 669 6.66 -5.92 -15.70
CA CYS A 669 7.41 -6.90 -14.90
C CYS A 669 7.45 -6.51 -13.43
N SER A 670 7.72 -5.23 -13.12
CA SER A 670 7.84 -4.73 -11.75
C SER A 670 6.51 -4.82 -11.00
N LEU A 671 5.38 -4.50 -11.65
CA LEU A 671 4.05 -4.67 -11.08
C LEU A 671 3.74 -6.14 -10.78
N ALA A 672 4.12 -7.05 -11.68
CA ALA A 672 3.90 -8.49 -11.50
C ALA A 672 4.79 -9.12 -10.40
N LEU A 673 5.93 -8.50 -10.08
CA LEU A 673 6.80 -8.87 -8.95
C LEU A 673 6.34 -8.23 -7.62
N GLY A 674 5.39 -7.30 -7.68
CA GLY A 674 4.78 -6.65 -6.53
C GLY A 674 3.50 -7.33 -6.05
N ASN A 675 2.51 -6.53 -5.68
CA ASN A 675 1.17 -7.00 -5.36
C ASN A 675 0.47 -7.51 -6.61
N VAL A 676 0.17 -8.81 -6.67
CA VAL A 676 -0.54 -9.45 -7.78
C VAL A 676 -1.60 -10.41 -7.27
N ALA A 677 -2.78 -10.38 -7.90
CA ALA A 677 -3.85 -11.34 -7.66
C ALA A 677 -4.39 -11.94 -8.95
N TYR A 678 -4.85 -13.18 -8.83
CA TYR A 678 -5.49 -13.95 -9.91
C TYR A 678 -6.97 -14.09 -9.58
N VAL A 679 -7.82 -13.31 -10.25
CA VAL A 679 -9.25 -13.20 -9.96
C VAL A 679 -10.08 -13.94 -10.99
#